data_AF-B2APY9-F1
#
_entry.id   AF-B2APY9-F1
#
_cell.length_a   1.000
_cell.length_b   1.000
_cell.length_c   1.000
_cell.angle_alpha   90.00
_cell.angle_beta   90.00
_cell.angle_gamma   90.00
#
_symmetry.space_group_name_H-M   'P 1'
#
loop_
_entity.id
_entity.type
_entity.pdbx_description
1 polymer ?
#
loop_
_entity_poly.entity_id
_entity_poly.type
_entity_poly.pdbx_seq_one_letter_code
_entity_poly.pdbx_strand_id
1 'polypeptide(L)'
;MASLQSRELDDSCPDAAPDQLQELRHDGSVLALAVSDKYIFAGTSKGEIAVWSLGTFQPVQTIQAHKRSVLCLLLADDFKYLFSTACEPIINVWCPRTFTRLYEIYSTYDVGDVFSVAYSPQREIVYVGTQTQDIQWISLKDPERKSSHESAHHPDRRQHRFFDSRAVGGTSTPRRTEEFYALIPKAEQVLEIDSGAIRQYAHYGWVFCMLVAKGPTVLVDSDEEVLISGGGDGTIKLWKLCDTGPDYEDGNVVTGDIEELMVLGEDDSESVMSLAIDGSFLYAGKLGGIIELWDLDTKQKLRVIKAHDGNVNVLKMSFGLLWSGGTGGSASKHSTVHYGRDTNGAAQNISQKYQCLSRWKAHDAKILSSATVVHNSDQLFLTGANDNTVRVWRVNGMPSQTEDGTGPAEDMMIQSLREFISYKTVSSRPEFTEDCRKGATFLGSLFKRLGAQVEMLSTGSLHNPVVYAKFSGKLEPAEKRKRILFYGHYDVVPADMKGDNWQTDPFKLSGRDGYLYGRGVSDNKGPIIAALYAVSDLLQEKALDSDIIFVIEGEEESGSRGFAEAIHDNKELIGHIDYVLLANSYWLDDEVPCLTYGLRGVLHATVCIDSKHPDLHSGVDGSNMLSEPLTDLTLLVSKLKDRKNHVNIPGFYDGILPLTKEEDLRYDDIANILIRRNPANGPIEALKRSLMARWREPNLTIHRYNVSGPDGSLISSHATANVSIRLVPGQEVDEVIKNLKSFLREEYEQFESDNTLTIRIDNKAEPWLGVPGNYIFRTLEEAVMRAWGPTASEDSNNGVSVALPPNGTNDETAPKTRKPLYIREGGSIPPIRFLEKEFNAPAAHLPCGQASDAAHLDNERLRVVNLQKSREIFSTVFRKL
;
A
#
# COMPACT_ATOMS: atom_id res chain seq x y z
N MET A 1 7.67 -10.53 19.28
CA MET A 1 9.14 -10.64 19.41
C MET A 1 9.67 -11.68 18.44
N ALA A 2 9.82 -11.30 17.16
CA ALA A 2 10.57 -12.11 16.20
C ALA A 2 12.05 -11.70 16.30
N SER A 3 12.93 -12.69 16.36
CA SER A 3 14.38 -12.53 16.52
C SER A 3 14.98 -11.67 15.41
N LEU A 4 15.56 -10.53 15.78
CA LEU A 4 16.51 -9.76 14.97
C LEU A 4 17.67 -10.67 14.56
N GLN A 5 17.63 -11.19 13.33
CA GLN A 5 18.78 -11.84 12.72
C GLN A 5 19.96 -10.87 12.67
N SER A 6 21.16 -11.42 12.86
CA SER A 6 22.46 -10.74 12.99
C SER A 6 22.68 -9.59 12.00
N ARG A 7 23.01 -8.41 12.55
CA ARG A 7 23.24 -7.13 11.86
C ARG A 7 24.64 -7.04 11.21
N GLU A 8 25.06 -8.07 10.47
CA GLU A 8 26.29 -7.99 9.67
C GLU A 8 26.00 -7.28 8.35
N LEU A 9 26.98 -6.55 7.80
CA LEU A 9 26.82 -6.02 6.44
C LEU A 9 26.64 -7.19 5.49
N ASP A 10 25.79 -7.01 4.50
CA ASP A 10 25.66 -7.97 3.42
C ASP A 10 26.97 -8.02 2.62
N ASP A 11 27.80 -9.01 2.95
CA ASP A 11 29.07 -9.36 2.28
C ASP A 11 28.84 -9.88 0.84
N SER A 12 27.59 -10.18 0.47
CA SER A 12 27.24 -10.60 -0.89
C SER A 12 27.01 -9.45 -1.86
N CYS A 13 27.04 -8.19 -1.40
CA CYS A 13 26.86 -7.03 -2.27
C CYS A 13 28.03 -6.88 -3.27
N PRO A 14 27.78 -6.79 -4.59
CA PRO A 14 28.84 -6.65 -5.58
C PRO A 14 29.65 -5.35 -5.42
N ASP A 15 30.97 -5.46 -5.47
CA ASP A 15 31.91 -4.33 -5.58
C ASP A 15 32.08 -3.89 -7.04
N ALA A 16 30.96 -3.57 -7.67
CA ALA A 16 30.92 -3.06 -9.04
C ALA A 16 30.77 -1.54 -9.01
N ALA A 17 31.88 -0.82 -9.15
CA ALA A 17 31.86 0.63 -9.23
C ALA A 17 31.25 1.10 -10.57
N PRO A 18 30.34 2.08 -10.56
CA PRO A 18 29.92 2.78 -11.77
C PRO A 18 31.09 3.56 -12.39
N ASP A 19 30.95 3.93 -13.67
CA ASP A 19 32.00 4.65 -14.40
C ASP A 19 32.24 6.03 -13.77
N GLN A 20 33.40 6.23 -13.15
CA GLN A 20 33.81 7.55 -12.67
C GLN A 20 34.19 8.43 -13.87
N LEU A 21 33.36 9.43 -14.18
CA LEU A 21 33.61 10.36 -15.29
C LEU A 21 34.64 11.41 -14.93
N GLN A 22 34.55 11.95 -13.71
CA GLN A 22 35.34 13.10 -13.32
C GLN A 22 35.56 13.15 -11.81
N GLU A 23 36.72 13.68 -11.43
CA GLU A 23 37.02 14.13 -10.07
C GLU A 23 37.24 15.65 -10.11
N LEU A 24 36.50 16.39 -9.29
CA LEU A 24 36.63 17.83 -9.09
C LEU A 24 37.29 18.05 -7.74
N ARG A 25 38.41 18.78 -7.71
CA ARG A 25 39.15 19.04 -6.48
C ARG A 25 38.95 20.46 -6.00
N HIS A 26 38.73 20.60 -4.70
CA HIS A 26 38.81 21.85 -3.97
C HIS A 26 39.92 21.75 -2.89
N ASP A 27 40.27 22.85 -2.26
CA ASP A 27 41.26 22.89 -1.17
C ASP A 27 40.63 22.88 0.24
N GLY A 28 39.34 22.53 0.32
CA GLY A 28 38.54 22.44 1.54
C GLY A 28 37.52 21.31 1.43
N SER A 29 37.04 20.80 2.56
CA SER A 29 36.16 19.64 2.60
C SER A 29 34.81 19.96 1.96
N VAL A 30 34.28 19.06 1.14
CA VAL A 30 32.96 19.21 0.52
C VAL A 30 31.91 18.67 1.48
N LEU A 31 31.07 19.58 1.99
CA LEU A 31 30.09 19.27 3.03
C LEU A 31 28.67 19.20 2.45
N ALA A 32 28.38 20.01 1.44
CA ALA A 32 27.08 20.11 0.80
C ALA A 32 27.19 20.10 -0.73
N LEU A 33 26.20 19.54 -1.42
CA LEU A 33 26.14 19.49 -2.88
C LEU A 33 24.74 19.80 -3.38
N ALA A 34 24.67 20.56 -4.47
CA ALA A 34 23.48 20.72 -5.30
C ALA A 34 23.87 20.74 -6.77
N VAL A 35 22.96 20.35 -7.66
CA VAL A 35 23.24 20.26 -9.11
C VAL A 35 22.05 20.78 -9.91
N SER A 36 22.32 21.64 -10.89
CA SER A 36 21.32 22.14 -11.85
C SER A 36 21.51 21.51 -13.23
N ASP A 37 20.74 21.97 -14.21
CA ASP A 37 20.92 21.64 -15.62
C ASP A 37 22.29 22.06 -16.18
N LYS A 38 22.97 23.03 -15.54
CA LYS A 38 24.20 23.66 -16.04
C LYS A 38 25.38 23.63 -15.09
N TYR A 39 25.15 23.56 -13.79
CA TYR A 39 26.20 23.78 -12.78
C TYR A 39 26.16 22.75 -11.66
N ILE A 40 27.34 22.45 -11.13
CA ILE A 40 27.55 21.70 -9.89
C ILE A 40 27.97 22.72 -8.83
N PHE A 41 27.25 22.75 -7.71
CA PHE A 41 27.52 23.62 -6.57
C PHE A 41 28.02 22.78 -5.41
N ALA A 42 29.20 23.12 -4.86
CA ALA A 42 29.73 22.49 -3.66
C ALA A 42 29.95 23.50 -2.55
N GLY A 43 29.33 23.27 -1.40
CA GLY A 43 29.54 24.02 -0.17
C GLY A 43 30.75 23.46 0.57
N THR A 44 31.70 24.31 0.94
CA THR A 44 32.98 23.90 1.51
C THR A 44 33.12 24.24 3.00
N SER A 45 34.05 23.56 3.68
CA SER A 45 34.44 23.87 5.06
C SER A 45 35.10 25.25 5.25
N LYS A 46 35.35 25.99 4.16
CA LYS A 46 35.90 27.36 4.18
C LYS A 46 34.82 28.45 4.08
N GLY A 47 33.55 28.06 4.01
CA GLY A 47 32.44 28.99 3.80
C GLY A 47 32.28 29.43 2.35
N GLU A 48 32.86 28.69 1.41
CA GLU A 48 32.79 28.97 -0.02
C GLU A 48 31.74 28.10 -0.70
N ILE A 49 31.16 28.61 -1.78
CA ILE A 49 30.42 27.83 -2.77
C ILE A 49 31.29 27.77 -4.03
N ALA A 50 31.83 26.60 -4.31
CA ALA A 50 32.58 26.33 -5.53
C ALA A 50 31.61 25.86 -6.63
N VAL A 51 31.73 26.47 -7.82
CA VAL A 51 30.84 26.25 -8.95
C VAL A 51 31.62 25.69 -10.14
N TRP A 52 31.20 24.53 -10.63
CA TRP A 52 31.71 23.94 -11.87
C TRP A 52 30.62 23.86 -12.92
N SER A 53 31.00 23.94 -14.19
CA SER A 53 30.11 23.65 -15.30
C SER A 53 29.80 22.16 -15.34
N LEU A 54 28.52 21.76 -15.38
CA LEU A 54 28.13 20.36 -15.51
C LEU A 54 28.55 19.76 -16.85
N GLY A 55 28.54 20.55 -17.93
CA GLY A 55 28.87 20.07 -19.28
C GLY A 55 30.37 19.96 -19.55
N THR A 56 31.20 20.82 -18.96
CA THR A 56 32.66 20.84 -19.21
C THR A 56 33.49 20.43 -17.99
N PHE A 57 32.89 20.34 -16.81
CA PHE A 57 33.54 20.12 -15.52
C PHE A 57 34.62 21.15 -15.15
N GLN A 58 34.69 22.26 -15.90
CA GLN A 58 35.63 23.34 -15.61
C GLN A 58 35.13 24.21 -14.45
N PRO A 59 36.04 24.71 -13.60
CA PRO A 59 35.68 25.67 -12.56
C PRO A 59 35.17 26.95 -13.23
N VAL A 60 34.01 27.41 -12.79
CA VAL A 60 33.36 28.63 -13.28
C VAL A 60 33.65 29.77 -12.32
N GLN A 61 33.38 29.56 -11.04
CA GLN A 61 33.53 30.58 -10.00
C GLN A 61 33.63 29.94 -8.61
N THR A 62 34.35 30.59 -7.71
CA THR A 62 34.28 30.33 -6.26
C THR A 62 33.74 31.57 -5.59
N ILE A 63 32.73 31.40 -4.74
CA ILE A 63 32.00 32.50 -4.08
C ILE A 63 32.22 32.38 -2.59
N GLN A 64 32.72 33.42 -1.93
CA GLN A 64 32.68 33.48 -0.47
C GLN A 64 31.23 33.69 -0.02
N ALA A 65 30.59 32.64 0.49
CA ALA A 65 29.17 32.65 0.81
C ALA A 65 28.93 32.93 2.31
N HIS A 66 29.75 32.35 3.18
CA HIS A 66 29.58 32.37 4.64
C HIS A 66 30.90 32.64 5.34
N LYS A 67 30.89 33.01 6.64
CA LYS A 67 32.12 33.18 7.43
C LYS A 67 32.64 31.85 7.99
N ARG A 68 31.81 30.81 7.89
CA ARG A 68 31.99 29.48 8.47
C ARG A 68 31.58 28.41 7.45
N SER A 69 31.89 27.15 7.76
CA SER A 69 31.60 25.99 6.91
C SER A 69 30.17 25.98 6.38
N VAL A 70 30.00 25.78 5.06
CA VAL A 70 28.67 25.62 4.43
C VAL A 70 28.17 24.21 4.73
N LEU A 71 27.05 24.08 5.45
CA LEU A 71 26.52 22.79 5.93
C LEU A 71 25.46 22.20 5.01
N CYS A 72 24.64 23.03 4.38
CA CYS A 72 23.57 22.59 3.48
C CYS A 72 23.53 23.44 2.22
N LEU A 73 23.20 22.80 1.09
CA LEU A 73 22.83 23.44 -0.15
C LEU A 73 21.53 22.81 -0.62
N LEU A 74 20.52 23.65 -0.88
CA LEU A 74 19.25 23.23 -1.46
C LEU A 74 18.99 24.05 -2.72
N LEU A 75 18.86 23.38 -3.86
CA LEU A 75 18.42 24.01 -5.09
C LEU A 75 16.93 23.76 -5.24
N ALA A 76 16.15 24.83 -5.40
CA ALA A 76 14.71 24.72 -5.65
C ALA A 76 14.45 24.03 -7.00
N ASP A 77 13.39 23.23 -7.09
CA ASP A 77 13.02 22.47 -8.30
C ASP A 77 12.73 23.36 -9.51
N ASP A 78 12.30 24.60 -9.28
CA ASP A 78 12.07 25.61 -10.32
C ASP A 78 13.35 26.34 -10.77
N PHE A 79 14.50 25.98 -10.19
CA PHE A 79 15.82 26.58 -10.43
C PHE A 79 15.85 28.11 -10.22
N LYS A 80 14.95 28.68 -9.43
CA LYS A 80 14.97 30.12 -9.10
C LYS A 80 15.94 30.44 -7.98
N TYR A 81 16.03 29.56 -6.98
CA TYR A 81 16.77 29.81 -5.75
C TYR A 81 17.72 28.67 -5.42
N LEU A 82 18.94 29.04 -5.04
CA LEU A 82 19.89 28.16 -4.35
C LEU A 82 20.03 28.68 -2.92
N PHE A 83 19.67 27.85 -1.94
CA PHE A 83 19.81 28.16 -0.52
C PHE A 83 21.14 27.60 -0.01
N SER A 84 21.83 28.36 0.84
CA SER A 84 23.01 27.91 1.56
C SER A 84 22.91 28.25 3.05
N THR A 85 23.22 27.26 3.89
CA THR A 85 23.30 27.39 5.34
C THR A 85 24.69 27.01 5.82
N ALA A 86 25.06 27.40 7.04
CA ALA A 86 26.43 27.23 7.53
C ALA A 86 26.49 27.06 9.05
N CYS A 87 27.70 26.86 9.59
CA CYS A 87 27.99 26.96 11.03
C CYS A 87 27.92 28.42 11.54
N GLU A 88 26.85 29.13 11.19
CA GLU A 88 26.50 30.49 11.58
C GLU A 88 24.99 30.70 11.43
N PRO A 89 24.39 31.67 12.15
CA PRO A 89 22.95 31.90 12.16
C PRO A 89 22.43 32.68 10.94
N ILE A 90 23.09 32.55 9.77
CA ILE A 90 22.78 33.25 8.53
C ILE A 90 22.43 32.23 7.44
N ILE A 91 21.31 32.45 6.75
CA ILE A 91 20.90 31.71 5.57
C ILE A 91 21.01 32.64 4.37
N ASN A 92 21.67 32.16 3.31
CA ASN A 92 21.82 32.91 2.07
C ASN A 92 21.01 32.29 0.95
N VAL A 93 20.39 33.15 0.15
CA VAL A 93 19.63 32.75 -1.04
C VAL A 93 20.27 33.38 -2.25
N TRP A 94 20.60 32.55 -3.24
CA TRP A 94 21.36 32.93 -4.41
C TRP A 94 20.55 32.70 -5.68
N CYS A 95 20.79 33.51 -6.71
CA CYS A 95 20.37 33.17 -8.06
C CYS A 95 21.33 32.12 -8.62
N PRO A 96 20.88 30.89 -8.96
CA PRO A 96 21.76 29.83 -9.44
C PRO A 96 22.34 30.08 -10.85
N ARG A 97 21.88 31.12 -11.55
CA ARG A 97 22.36 31.48 -12.90
C ARG A 97 23.40 32.60 -12.90
N THR A 98 23.18 33.64 -12.09
CA THR A 98 24.05 34.83 -12.02
C THR A 98 24.97 34.83 -10.82
N PHE A 99 24.74 33.93 -9.86
CA PHE A 99 25.47 33.83 -8.59
C PHE A 99 25.34 35.07 -7.71
N THR A 100 24.31 35.89 -7.93
CA THR A 100 24.02 37.06 -7.10
C THR A 100 23.34 36.63 -5.79
N ARG A 101 23.74 37.23 -4.67
CA ARG A 101 23.11 37.03 -3.36
C ARG A 101 21.80 37.81 -3.31
N LEU A 102 20.68 37.12 -3.46
CA LEU A 102 19.35 37.73 -3.50
C LEU A 102 18.90 38.09 -2.08
N TYR A 103 19.00 37.13 -1.16
CA TYR A 103 18.55 37.32 0.22
C TYR A 103 19.62 36.90 1.23
N GLU A 104 19.65 37.65 2.32
CA GLU A 104 20.29 37.29 3.58
C GLU A 104 19.18 37.17 4.63
N ILE A 105 19.06 36.02 5.26
CA ILE A 105 17.98 35.69 6.20
C ILE A 105 18.62 35.37 7.55
N TYR A 106 18.08 35.94 8.63
CA TYR A 106 18.53 35.64 9.99
C TYR A 106 17.38 35.59 11.00
N SER A 107 17.62 34.90 12.11
CA SER A 107 16.69 34.80 13.22
C SER A 107 16.85 35.94 14.23
N THR A 108 15.73 36.36 14.83
CA THR A 108 15.72 37.29 15.98
C THR A 108 16.44 36.72 17.21
N TYR A 109 16.57 35.40 17.30
CA TYR A 109 17.28 34.70 18.38
C TYR A 109 18.58 34.05 17.89
N ASP A 110 19.44 33.66 18.83
CA ASP A 110 20.67 32.95 18.50
C ASP A 110 20.41 31.47 18.32
N VAL A 111 20.43 31.03 17.07
CA VAL A 111 20.13 29.65 16.65
C VAL A 111 21.39 28.79 16.50
N GLY A 112 22.58 29.38 16.64
CA GLY A 112 23.84 28.68 16.41
C GLY A 112 23.99 28.21 14.97
N ASP A 113 24.36 26.94 14.80
CA ASP A 113 24.53 26.30 13.50
C ASP A 113 23.18 25.99 12.82
N VAL A 114 23.13 26.16 11.50
CA VAL A 114 21.95 25.84 10.69
C VAL A 114 22.23 24.62 9.81
N PHE A 115 21.70 23.47 10.21
CA PHE A 115 22.03 22.17 9.62
C PHE A 115 21.24 21.86 8.35
N SER A 116 19.98 22.28 8.28
CA SER A 116 19.10 21.91 7.18
C SER A 116 18.18 23.05 6.77
N VAL A 117 17.82 23.05 5.48
CA VAL A 117 16.85 23.97 4.91
C VAL A 117 15.93 23.18 3.99
N ALA A 118 14.65 23.55 3.98
CA ALA A 118 13.63 23.03 3.10
C ALA A 118 12.83 24.21 2.52
N TYR A 119 12.34 24.09 1.29
CA TYR A 119 11.64 25.16 0.60
C TYR A 119 10.33 24.63 0.02
N SER A 120 9.25 25.38 0.21
CA SER A 120 7.93 25.10 -0.36
C SER A 120 7.70 25.92 -1.62
N PRO A 121 7.78 25.27 -2.81
CA PRO A 121 7.17 25.63 -4.07
C PRO A 121 6.00 26.59 -4.03
N GLN A 122 4.93 25.99 -3.51
CA GLN A 122 3.57 26.48 -3.61
C GLN A 122 3.35 27.69 -2.72
N ARG A 123 4.02 27.75 -1.57
CA ARG A 123 3.86 28.81 -0.56
C ARG A 123 4.97 29.88 -0.65
N GLU A 124 6.09 29.57 -1.31
CA GLU A 124 7.34 30.35 -1.32
C GLU A 124 7.87 30.66 0.09
N ILE A 125 7.85 29.65 0.94
CA ILE A 125 8.29 29.70 2.34
C ILE A 125 9.52 28.81 2.52
N VAL A 126 10.49 29.35 3.26
CA VAL A 126 11.73 28.66 3.63
C VAL A 126 11.58 28.17 5.05
N TYR A 127 11.85 26.89 5.28
CA TYR A 127 11.90 26.24 6.60
C TYR A 127 13.34 25.93 6.94
N VAL A 128 13.74 26.18 8.19
CA VAL A 128 15.13 26.14 8.64
C VAL A 128 15.22 25.30 9.91
N GLY A 129 16.09 24.27 9.89
CA GLY A 129 16.35 23.38 11.00
C GLY A 129 17.65 23.75 11.70
N THR A 130 17.58 23.98 13.01
CA THR A 130 18.64 24.64 13.76
C THR A 130 19.29 23.75 14.83
N GLN A 131 20.42 24.22 15.37
CA GLN A 131 21.08 23.62 16.53
C GLN A 131 20.29 23.78 17.83
N THR A 132 19.39 24.77 17.90
CA THR A 132 18.51 25.05 19.06
C THR A 132 17.27 24.17 19.11
N GLN A 133 17.23 23.08 18.33
CA GLN A 133 16.16 22.08 18.32
C GLN A 133 14.81 22.62 17.81
N ASP A 134 14.84 23.76 17.11
CA ASP A 134 13.67 24.41 16.56
C ASP A 134 13.64 24.31 15.02
N ILE A 135 12.41 24.47 14.49
CA ILE A 135 12.19 24.74 13.07
C ILE A 135 11.66 26.16 12.98
N GLN A 136 12.30 26.99 12.17
CA GLN A 136 11.90 28.38 11.92
C GLN A 136 11.52 28.57 10.46
N TRP A 137 10.69 29.58 10.16
CA TRP A 137 10.27 29.81 8.78
C TRP A 137 10.13 31.28 8.40
N ILE A 138 10.17 31.53 7.10
CA ILE A 138 9.98 32.87 6.55
C ILE A 138 9.46 32.82 5.12
N SER A 139 8.52 33.71 4.80
CA SER A 139 8.08 33.94 3.42
C SER A 139 9.04 34.89 2.71
N LEU A 140 9.53 34.50 1.53
CA LEU A 140 10.37 35.38 0.70
C LEU A 140 9.59 36.54 0.07
N LYS A 141 8.26 36.46 0.07
CA LYS A 141 7.35 37.47 -0.47
C LYS A 141 6.92 38.53 0.54
N ASP A 142 7.02 38.24 1.83
CA ASP A 142 6.48 39.13 2.87
C ASP A 142 7.31 40.42 2.97
N PRO A 143 6.76 41.59 2.59
CA PRO A 143 7.48 42.85 2.65
C PRO A 143 7.77 43.32 4.08
N GLU A 144 7.00 42.85 5.08
CA GLU A 144 7.18 43.26 6.47
C GLU A 144 8.42 42.64 7.12
N ARG A 145 8.90 41.53 6.57
CA ARG A 145 10.11 40.87 7.07
C ARG A 145 11.40 41.53 6.61
N LYS A 146 11.31 42.55 5.75
CA LYS A 146 12.49 43.28 5.26
C LYS A 146 13.14 44.06 6.40
N SER A 147 14.41 43.78 6.62
CA SER A 147 15.24 44.46 7.60
C SER A 147 16.32 45.29 6.93
N SER A 148 16.86 46.25 7.67
CA SER A 148 18.05 46.99 7.24
C SER A 148 19.29 46.12 7.41
N HIS A 149 20.23 46.18 6.45
CA HIS A 149 21.59 45.61 6.62
C HIS A 149 22.30 46.10 7.90
N GLU A 150 21.88 47.25 8.42
CA GLU A 150 22.47 47.86 9.59
C GLU A 150 21.71 47.55 10.89
N SER A 151 20.71 46.66 10.86
CA SER A 151 19.83 46.35 11.99
C SER A 151 20.62 45.97 13.25
N ALA A 152 20.18 46.50 14.40
CA ALA A 152 20.75 46.15 15.70
C ALA A 152 20.48 44.69 16.11
N HIS A 153 19.45 44.06 15.52
CA HIS A 153 19.11 42.65 15.75
C HIS A 153 19.94 41.68 14.89
N HIS A 154 20.65 42.19 13.87
CA HIS A 154 21.50 41.38 13.01
C HIS A 154 22.53 40.59 13.83
N PRO A 155 22.81 39.30 13.56
CA PRO A 155 23.72 38.48 14.36
C PRO A 155 25.11 39.09 14.59
N ASP A 156 25.65 39.76 13.57
CA ASP A 156 26.94 40.47 13.66
C ASP A 156 26.96 41.70 14.56
N ARG A 157 25.80 42.17 15.01
CA ARG A 157 25.62 43.45 15.73
C ARG A 157 24.89 43.32 17.04
N ARG A 158 23.99 42.34 17.16
CA ARG A 158 23.19 42.10 18.37
C ARG A 158 24.11 41.86 19.57
N GLN A 159 23.79 42.46 20.70
CA GLN A 159 24.59 42.30 21.93
C GLN A 159 24.33 40.94 22.57
N HIS A 160 25.38 40.15 22.76
CA HIS A 160 25.33 38.91 23.50
C HIS A 160 25.37 39.19 25.00
N ARG A 161 24.33 38.79 25.74
CA ARG A 161 24.22 39.04 27.19
C ARG A 161 25.43 38.59 27.99
N PHE A 162 26.10 37.51 27.55
CA PHE A 162 27.27 36.95 28.22
C PHE A 162 28.62 37.47 27.69
N PHE A 163 28.77 37.75 26.39
CA PHE A 163 30.08 38.08 25.79
C PHE A 163 30.29 39.59 25.65
N ASP A 164 29.21 40.37 25.58
CA ASP A 164 29.24 41.82 25.45
C ASP A 164 28.86 42.55 26.75
N SER A 165 28.71 41.83 27.87
CA SER A 165 28.40 42.44 29.17
C SER A 165 29.58 43.29 29.66
N ARG A 166 29.30 44.57 29.89
CA ARG A 166 30.28 45.53 30.42
C ARG A 166 30.31 45.43 31.95
N ALA A 167 31.48 45.16 32.53
CA ALA A 167 31.69 45.44 33.95
C ALA A 167 31.50 46.94 34.22
N VAL A 168 31.10 47.34 35.44
CA VAL A 168 30.98 48.77 35.81
C VAL A 168 32.33 49.46 35.60
N GLY A 169 32.42 50.34 34.60
CA GLY A 169 33.65 51.04 34.21
C GLY A 169 34.55 50.33 33.16
N GLY A 170 34.13 49.18 32.61
CA GLY A 170 34.90 48.42 31.62
C GLY A 170 34.63 48.78 30.15
N THR A 171 35.65 48.63 29.30
CA THR A 171 35.53 48.73 27.84
C THR A 171 35.16 47.37 27.24
N SER A 172 34.27 47.38 26.25
CA SER A 172 33.88 46.17 25.49
C SER A 172 35.03 45.73 24.60
N THR A 173 35.29 44.42 24.53
CA THR A 173 36.28 43.84 23.62
C THR A 173 35.85 44.11 22.17
N PRO A 174 36.70 44.74 21.33
CA PRO A 174 36.35 45.00 19.94
C PRO A 174 36.10 43.67 19.19
N ARG A 175 34.98 43.59 18.47
CA ARG A 175 34.65 42.42 17.64
C ARG A 175 35.69 42.30 16.52
N ARG A 176 36.22 41.09 16.35
CA ARG A 176 37.24 40.80 15.34
C ARG A 176 36.60 40.94 13.95
N THR A 177 37.05 41.91 13.16
CA THR A 177 36.66 42.06 11.76
C THR A 177 37.78 41.49 10.91
N GLU A 178 37.61 40.26 10.40
CA GLU A 178 38.59 39.68 9.48
C GLU A 178 38.35 40.30 8.09
N GLU A 179 39.40 40.84 7.46
CA GLU A 179 39.32 41.47 6.13
C GLU A 179 38.71 40.52 5.07
N PHE A 180 38.88 39.21 5.26
CA PHE A 180 38.32 38.17 4.40
C PHE A 180 36.78 38.16 4.38
N TYR A 181 36.09 38.59 5.46
CA TYR A 181 34.62 38.64 5.47
C TYR A 181 34.04 39.73 4.57
N ALA A 182 34.85 40.72 4.17
CA ALA A 182 34.45 41.72 3.19
C ALA A 182 34.27 41.14 1.78
N LEU A 183 34.74 39.90 1.53
CA LEU A 183 34.55 39.19 0.26
C LEU A 183 33.13 38.63 0.09
N ILE A 184 32.35 38.51 1.16
CA ILE A 184 30.96 38.04 1.08
C ILE A 184 30.13 39.09 0.34
N PRO A 185 29.52 38.75 -0.81
CA PRO A 185 28.69 39.70 -1.55
C PRO A 185 27.55 40.25 -0.69
N LYS A 186 27.24 41.53 -0.85
CA LYS A 186 26.10 42.14 -0.18
C LYS A 186 24.80 41.57 -0.78
N ALA A 187 23.87 41.16 0.08
CA ALA A 187 22.56 40.72 -0.37
C ALA A 187 21.76 41.87 -0.98
N GLU A 188 20.89 41.59 -1.95
CA GLU A 188 19.95 42.59 -2.47
C GLU A 188 18.89 42.96 -1.41
N GLN A 189 18.46 41.98 -0.61
CA GLN A 189 17.51 42.15 0.48
C GLN A 189 17.94 41.39 1.72
N VAL A 190 17.63 41.95 2.89
CA VAL A 190 17.84 41.30 4.20
C VAL A 190 16.48 41.03 4.80
N LEU A 191 16.25 39.80 5.25
CA LEU A 191 15.01 39.37 5.88
C LEU A 191 15.26 38.91 7.32
N GLU A 192 14.39 39.32 8.22
CA GLU A 192 14.40 38.94 9.63
C GLU A 192 13.22 38.00 9.92
N ILE A 193 13.51 36.82 10.47
CA ILE A 193 12.49 35.83 10.87
C ILE A 193 11.71 36.39 12.05
N ASP A 194 10.38 36.36 11.95
CA ASP A 194 9.49 36.81 13.01
C ASP A 194 9.67 35.96 14.28
N SER A 195 9.58 36.56 15.47
CA SER A 195 9.71 35.84 16.73
C SER A 195 8.62 34.78 16.94
N GLY A 196 7.47 34.90 16.28
CA GLY A 196 6.39 33.90 16.27
C GLY A 196 6.55 32.84 15.17
N ALA A 197 7.47 33.01 14.21
CA ALA A 197 7.73 32.06 13.13
C ALA A 197 8.69 30.93 13.56
N ILE A 198 8.45 30.37 14.75
CA ILE A 198 9.36 29.44 15.42
C ILE A 198 8.55 28.33 16.09
N ARG A 199 8.81 27.09 15.67
CA ARG A 199 8.37 25.89 16.38
C ARG A 199 9.48 25.45 17.32
N GLN A 200 9.43 25.96 18.55
CA GLN A 200 10.35 25.55 19.60
C GLN A 200 10.16 24.07 19.94
N TYR A 201 11.26 23.38 20.23
CA TYR A 201 11.26 21.94 20.53
C TYR A 201 10.54 21.12 19.45
N ALA A 202 10.76 21.49 18.19
CA ALA A 202 10.30 20.68 17.07
C ALA A 202 10.86 19.25 17.20
N HIS A 203 12.12 19.14 17.64
CA HIS A 203 12.77 17.91 18.08
C HIS A 203 13.40 18.11 19.48
N TYR A 204 13.79 17.02 20.14
CA TYR A 204 14.63 17.04 21.36
C TYR A 204 16.12 16.84 21.04
N GLY A 205 16.52 17.20 19.82
CA GLY A 205 17.88 17.15 19.31
C GLY A 205 18.05 18.10 18.12
N TRP A 206 19.24 18.17 17.54
CA TRP A 206 19.48 19.02 16.36
C TRP A 206 18.64 18.55 15.18
N VAL A 207 18.15 19.50 14.37
CA VAL A 207 17.35 19.18 13.17
C VAL A 207 18.28 18.97 11.98
N PHE A 208 18.77 17.74 11.81
CA PHE A 208 19.84 17.41 10.86
C PHE A 208 19.41 17.43 9.41
N CYS A 209 18.19 17.01 9.11
CA CYS A 209 17.71 16.89 7.74
C CYS A 209 16.23 17.23 7.64
N MET A 210 15.86 17.84 6.51
CA MET A 210 14.47 18.15 6.18
C MET A 210 14.25 17.98 4.68
N LEU A 211 13.03 17.66 4.29
CA LEU A 211 12.57 17.68 2.90
C LEU A 211 11.09 18.08 2.82
N VAL A 212 10.67 18.63 1.68
CA VAL A 212 9.25 18.82 1.37
C VAL A 212 8.81 17.69 0.44
N ALA A 213 7.65 17.11 0.71
CA ALA A 213 7.03 16.08 -0.11
C ALA A 213 5.58 16.44 -0.43
N LYS A 214 5.09 15.99 -1.59
CA LYS A 214 3.73 16.26 -2.07
C LYS A 214 2.87 15.00 -1.93
N GLY A 215 1.79 15.08 -1.17
CA GLY A 215 0.85 13.98 -0.93
C GLY A 215 1.45 12.64 -0.45
N PRO A 216 2.42 12.61 0.49
CA PRO A 216 3.10 11.36 0.85
C PRO A 216 2.28 10.44 1.76
N THR A 217 1.06 10.82 2.14
CA THR A 217 0.17 10.00 2.96
C THR A 217 -1.28 10.38 2.72
N VAL A 218 -2.19 9.43 2.94
CA VAL A 218 -3.65 9.61 2.90
C VAL A 218 -4.17 10.66 3.89
N LEU A 219 -3.37 11.04 4.90
CA LEU A 219 -3.75 12.11 5.84
C LEU A 219 -3.79 13.51 5.21
N VAL A 220 -3.04 13.72 4.11
CA VAL A 220 -3.01 15.00 3.37
C VAL A 220 -3.52 14.82 1.95
N ASP A 221 -3.88 15.91 1.28
CA ASP A 221 -4.35 15.80 -0.11
C ASP A 221 -3.19 15.45 -1.05
N SER A 222 -3.49 14.80 -2.18
CA SER A 222 -2.45 14.32 -3.11
C SER A 222 -1.59 15.44 -3.70
N ASP A 223 -2.08 16.68 -3.67
CA ASP A 223 -1.40 17.86 -4.14
C ASP A 223 -0.83 18.78 -3.03
N GLU A 224 -1.13 18.48 -1.78
CA GLU A 224 -0.67 19.24 -0.61
C GLU A 224 0.80 18.93 -0.29
N GLU A 225 1.57 19.98 0.02
CA GLU A 225 2.95 19.87 0.48
C GLU A 225 3.02 19.68 1.99
N VAL A 226 3.85 18.75 2.42
CA VAL A 226 4.21 18.53 3.83
C VAL A 226 5.71 18.65 4.03
N LEU A 227 6.10 19.13 5.20
CA LEU A 227 7.49 19.15 5.64
C LEU A 227 7.79 17.87 6.43
N ILE A 228 8.91 17.22 6.14
CA ILE A 228 9.39 16.07 6.89
C ILE A 228 10.74 16.43 7.50
N SER A 229 10.90 16.24 8.81
CA SER A 229 12.13 16.54 9.54
C SER A 229 12.67 15.33 10.29
N GLY A 230 13.99 15.17 10.27
CA GLY A 230 14.73 14.16 11.04
C GLY A 230 15.57 14.79 12.14
N GLY A 231 15.35 14.35 13.37
CA GLY A 231 16.00 14.89 14.56
C GLY A 231 17.19 14.08 15.06
N GLY A 232 18.03 14.74 15.85
CA GLY A 232 19.11 14.10 16.62
C GLY A 232 18.61 13.19 17.74
N ASP A 233 17.35 13.33 18.13
CA ASP A 233 16.61 12.47 19.07
C ASP A 233 16.24 11.09 18.49
N GLY A 234 16.43 10.88 17.18
CA GLY A 234 16.10 9.62 16.49
C GLY A 234 14.67 9.57 15.95
N THR A 235 13.89 10.62 16.18
CA THR A 235 12.51 10.77 15.70
C THR A 235 12.47 11.42 14.33
N ILE A 236 11.40 11.10 13.59
CA ILE A 236 11.05 11.75 12.33
C ILE A 236 9.65 12.33 12.50
N LYS A 237 9.46 13.58 12.10
CA LYS A 237 8.18 14.27 12.22
C LYS A 237 7.69 14.75 10.86
N LEU A 238 6.40 14.54 10.62
CA LEU A 238 5.70 15.08 9.45
C LEU A 238 4.87 16.26 9.92
N TRP A 239 4.98 17.36 9.18
CA TRP A 239 4.31 18.61 9.48
C TRP A 239 3.43 19.05 8.32
N LYS A 240 2.18 19.35 8.62
CA LYS A 240 1.27 20.03 7.71
C LYS A 240 1.72 21.49 7.58
N LEU A 241 1.80 21.99 6.36
CA LEU A 241 2.10 23.39 6.10
C LEU A 241 0.80 24.19 6.11
N CYS A 242 0.69 25.16 7.00
CA CYS A 242 -0.50 25.99 7.19
C CYS A 242 -0.30 27.39 6.61
N ASP A 243 -1.37 28.02 6.11
CA ASP A 243 -1.30 29.39 5.59
C ASP A 243 -1.08 30.41 6.72
N THR A 244 -1.76 30.21 7.85
CA THR A 244 -1.73 31.08 9.03
C THR A 244 -1.60 30.25 10.30
N GLY A 245 -0.74 30.69 11.22
CA GLY A 245 -0.67 30.11 12.56
C GLY A 245 -1.88 30.45 13.45
N PRO A 246 -1.99 29.82 14.63
CA PRO A 246 -3.01 30.16 15.61
C PRO A 246 -2.87 31.62 16.08
N ASP A 247 -3.99 32.24 16.46
CA ASP A 247 -4.01 33.57 17.08
C ASP A 247 -3.25 33.49 18.40
N TYR A 248 -1.96 33.86 18.40
CA TYR A 248 -1.18 34.01 19.63
C TYR A 248 -1.76 35.18 20.44
N GLU A 249 -1.63 35.15 21.78
CA GLU A 249 -2.23 36.13 22.71
C GLU A 249 -1.90 37.61 22.38
N ASP A 250 -0.85 37.86 21.57
CA ASP A 250 -0.42 39.18 21.10
C ASP A 250 -1.05 39.64 19.76
N GLY A 251 -1.89 38.83 19.12
CA GLY A 251 -2.64 39.18 17.89
C GLY A 251 -1.82 39.22 16.59
N ASN A 252 -0.58 38.71 16.61
CA ASN A 252 0.26 38.60 15.40
C ASN A 252 0.01 37.25 14.70
N VAL A 253 -0.62 37.30 13.52
CA VAL A 253 -0.80 36.13 12.65
C VAL A 253 0.47 35.96 11.81
N VAL A 254 1.19 34.87 12.03
CA VAL A 254 2.40 34.54 11.25
C VAL A 254 2.03 33.63 10.09
N THR A 255 2.53 33.95 8.89
CA THR A 255 2.33 33.14 7.69
C THR A 255 3.26 31.93 7.69
N GLY A 256 2.76 30.77 7.24
CA GLY A 256 3.60 29.58 7.03
C GLY A 256 3.80 28.65 8.21
N ASP A 257 2.90 28.68 9.20
CA ASP A 257 2.97 27.83 10.40
C ASP A 257 2.98 26.32 10.06
N ILE A 258 3.42 25.51 11.02
CA ILE A 258 3.52 24.07 10.90
C ILE A 258 2.77 23.34 12.01
N GLU A 259 1.95 22.37 11.62
CA GLU A 259 1.19 21.51 12.53
C GLU A 259 1.70 20.07 12.47
N GLU A 260 1.99 19.46 13.61
CA GLU A 260 2.48 18.06 13.66
C GLU A 260 1.38 17.08 13.24
N LEU A 261 1.60 16.36 12.13
CA LEU A 261 0.68 15.33 11.63
C LEU A 261 0.97 13.96 12.25
N MET A 262 2.24 13.61 12.36
CA MET A 262 2.68 12.35 12.96
C MET A 262 4.15 12.36 13.36
N VAL A 263 4.47 11.45 14.27
CA VAL A 263 5.83 11.12 14.70
C VAL A 263 6.12 9.66 14.37
N LEU A 264 7.29 9.41 13.79
CA LEU A 264 7.84 8.07 13.53
C LEU A 264 9.15 7.91 14.30
N GLY A 265 9.53 6.65 14.54
CA GLY A 265 10.69 6.32 15.35
C GLY A 265 10.41 6.39 16.85
N GLU A 266 11.44 6.09 17.63
CA GLU A 266 11.44 6.21 19.08
C GLU A 266 12.47 7.28 19.45
N ASP A 267 12.31 7.91 20.60
CA ASP A 267 13.33 8.80 21.17
C ASP A 267 14.47 7.94 21.75
N ASP A 268 15.24 7.36 20.85
CA ASP A 268 16.34 6.42 21.11
C ASP A 268 17.72 7.10 21.01
N SER A 269 17.74 8.40 20.69
CA SER A 269 18.96 9.17 20.41
C SER A 269 19.79 8.64 19.23
N GLU A 270 19.22 7.78 18.38
CA GLU A 270 19.85 7.29 17.14
C GLU A 270 19.55 8.27 16.01
N SER A 271 20.32 9.37 15.97
CA SER A 271 20.09 10.52 15.11
C SER A 271 19.77 10.17 13.65
N VAL A 272 18.73 10.82 13.12
CA VAL A 272 18.34 10.73 11.71
C VAL A 272 19.18 11.70 10.90
N MET A 273 20.12 11.18 10.13
CA MET A 273 21.12 11.96 9.42
C MET A 273 20.67 12.37 8.02
N SER A 274 19.82 11.58 7.37
CA SER A 274 19.35 11.86 6.01
C SER A 274 17.99 11.23 5.74
N LEU A 275 17.24 11.83 4.82
CA LEU A 275 15.90 11.39 4.43
C LEU A 275 15.81 11.27 2.90
N ALA A 276 15.06 10.28 2.44
CA ALA A 276 14.60 10.15 1.06
C ALA A 276 13.19 9.58 1.04
N ILE A 277 12.39 9.89 0.01
CA ILE A 277 10.99 9.48 -0.07
C ILE A 277 10.66 8.92 -1.46
N ASP A 278 9.78 7.92 -1.50
CA ASP A 278 9.19 7.32 -2.71
C ASP A 278 7.70 7.03 -2.46
N GLY A 279 6.82 7.91 -2.92
CA GLY A 279 5.39 7.82 -2.60
C GLY A 279 5.13 7.92 -1.09
N SER A 280 4.46 6.91 -0.53
CA SER A 280 4.21 6.79 0.92
C SER A 280 5.33 6.11 1.71
N PHE A 281 6.47 5.82 1.07
CA PHE A 281 7.60 5.14 1.70
C PHE A 281 8.70 6.14 2.03
N LEU A 282 9.01 6.25 3.33
CA LEU A 282 10.07 7.12 3.82
C LEU A 282 11.29 6.28 4.22
N TYR A 283 12.46 6.71 3.74
CA TYR A 283 13.76 6.12 4.04
C TYR A 283 14.54 7.07 4.95
N ALA A 284 14.97 6.56 6.11
CA ALA A 284 15.71 7.33 7.10
C ALA A 284 17.09 6.72 7.33
N GLY A 285 18.13 7.48 6.99
CA GLY A 285 19.52 7.12 7.20
C GLY A 285 19.94 7.49 8.61
N LYS A 286 20.35 6.50 9.39
CA LYS A 286 20.69 6.63 10.81
C LYS A 286 22.17 6.38 11.08
N LEU A 287 22.55 6.54 12.35
CA LEU A 287 23.84 6.13 12.88
C LEU A 287 24.08 4.62 12.66
N GLY A 288 25.34 4.22 12.70
CA GLY A 288 25.70 2.80 12.56
C GLY A 288 25.35 2.20 11.19
N GLY A 289 25.16 3.01 10.15
CA GLY A 289 24.99 2.56 8.77
C GLY A 289 23.64 1.90 8.48
N ILE A 290 22.64 2.25 9.27
CA ILE A 290 21.28 1.74 9.18
C ILE A 290 20.43 2.65 8.28
N ILE A 291 19.60 2.04 7.45
CA ILE A 291 18.48 2.70 6.76
C ILE A 291 17.18 2.07 7.27
N GLU A 292 16.30 2.87 7.84
CA GLU A 292 14.94 2.44 8.21
C GLU A 292 13.95 2.78 7.10
N LEU A 293 13.09 1.84 6.76
CA LEU A 293 11.99 2.01 5.82
C LEU A 293 10.67 2.07 6.58
N TRP A 294 9.95 3.16 6.40
CA TRP A 294 8.68 3.46 7.04
C TRP A 294 7.55 3.56 6.02
N ASP A 295 6.39 3.00 6.34
CA ASP A 295 5.13 3.25 5.65
C ASP A 295 4.40 4.40 6.37
N LEU A 296 4.25 5.52 5.66
CA LEU A 296 3.65 6.73 6.21
C LEU A 296 2.14 6.60 6.46
N ASP A 297 1.45 5.71 5.75
CA ASP A 297 -0.01 5.56 5.92
C ASP A 297 -0.37 4.72 7.14
N THR A 298 0.49 3.77 7.51
CA THR A 298 0.25 2.87 8.65
C THR A 298 1.15 3.16 9.85
N LYS A 299 2.11 4.09 9.69
CA LYS A 299 3.15 4.44 10.68
C LYS A 299 4.01 3.24 11.10
N GLN A 300 4.06 2.19 10.28
CA GLN A 300 4.80 0.97 10.59
C GLN A 300 6.22 1.01 10.00
N LYS A 301 7.20 0.56 10.80
CA LYS A 301 8.55 0.27 10.32
C LYS A 301 8.54 -1.06 9.58
N LEU A 302 8.70 -1.02 8.26
CA LEU A 302 8.64 -2.21 7.41
C LEU A 302 9.96 -2.95 7.36
N ARG A 303 11.09 -2.23 7.37
CA ARG A 303 12.41 -2.83 7.21
C ARG A 303 13.52 -1.99 7.83
N VAL A 304 14.61 -2.68 8.19
CA VAL A 304 15.89 -2.10 8.59
C VAL A 304 16.98 -2.69 7.66
N ILE A 305 17.70 -1.84 6.94
CA ILE A 305 18.76 -2.22 5.99
C ILE A 305 20.11 -1.79 6.57
N LYS A 306 21.06 -2.73 6.66
CA LYS A 306 22.46 -2.43 7.03
C LYS A 306 23.26 -2.12 5.77
N ALA A 307 23.30 -0.83 5.41
CA ALA A 307 23.85 -0.37 4.13
C ALA A 307 25.37 -0.09 4.17
N HIS A 308 25.88 0.36 5.33
CA HIS A 308 27.27 0.78 5.53
C HIS A 308 27.82 0.37 6.91
N ASP A 309 29.14 0.40 7.09
CA ASP A 309 29.81 0.15 8.39
C ASP A 309 29.59 1.27 9.40
N GLY A 310 29.52 2.51 8.93
CA GLY A 310 29.26 3.71 9.74
C GLY A 310 28.07 4.50 9.22
N ASN A 311 27.79 5.65 9.83
CA ASN A 311 26.57 6.45 9.61
C ASN A 311 26.22 6.67 8.14
N VAL A 312 24.92 6.61 7.83
CA VAL A 312 24.37 6.94 6.52
C VAL A 312 24.10 8.44 6.46
N ASN A 313 25.12 9.20 6.05
CA ASN A 313 25.04 10.66 6.01
C ASN A 313 24.18 11.17 4.86
N VAL A 314 23.98 10.33 3.84
CA VAL A 314 23.34 10.75 2.60
C VAL A 314 22.39 9.68 2.11
N LEU A 315 21.17 10.09 1.77
CA LEU A 315 20.17 9.30 1.05
C LEU A 315 19.61 10.12 -0.10
N LYS A 316 19.41 9.47 -1.25
CA LYS A 316 18.68 10.03 -2.39
C LYS A 316 17.86 8.96 -3.09
N MET A 317 16.60 9.25 -3.34
CA MET A 317 15.75 8.47 -4.23
C MET A 317 15.84 9.09 -5.63
N SER A 318 16.35 8.32 -6.59
CA SER A 318 16.46 8.78 -7.98
C SER A 318 16.65 7.62 -8.93
N PHE A 319 16.14 7.77 -10.16
CA PHE A 319 16.19 6.72 -11.18
C PHE A 319 15.53 5.40 -10.73
N GLY A 320 14.60 5.50 -9.77
CA GLY A 320 13.97 4.34 -9.16
C GLY A 320 14.83 3.57 -8.15
N LEU A 321 16.04 4.04 -7.86
CA LEU A 321 16.97 3.39 -6.95
C LEU A 321 17.17 4.23 -5.69
N LEU A 322 17.47 3.54 -4.59
CA LEU A 322 17.88 4.19 -3.35
C LEU A 322 19.41 4.26 -3.31
N TRP A 323 19.92 5.48 -3.36
CA TRP A 323 21.36 5.79 -3.28
C TRP A 323 21.72 6.20 -1.86
N SER A 324 22.82 5.65 -1.35
CA SER A 324 23.29 5.95 0.00
C SER A 324 24.80 6.20 0.04
N GLY A 325 25.22 7.10 0.93
CA GLY A 325 26.63 7.44 1.18
C GLY A 325 26.97 7.34 2.65
N GLY A 326 28.08 6.66 2.95
CA GLY A 326 28.47 6.33 4.32
C GLY A 326 29.71 7.07 4.84
N THR A 327 29.88 7.02 6.16
CA THR A 327 31.07 7.53 6.86
C THR A 327 32.38 6.84 6.41
N GLY A 328 32.31 5.59 5.97
CA GLY A 328 33.48 4.86 5.46
C GLY A 328 33.93 5.26 4.05
N GLY A 329 33.29 6.25 3.42
CA GLY A 329 33.58 6.64 2.03
C GLY A 329 32.99 5.71 0.98
N SER A 330 32.19 4.73 1.38
CA SER A 330 31.46 3.86 0.47
C SER A 330 30.15 4.50 0.05
N ALA A 331 29.83 4.35 -1.24
CA ALA A 331 28.51 4.62 -1.79
C ALA A 331 27.86 3.28 -2.16
N SER A 332 26.54 3.21 -2.01
CA SER A 332 25.77 2.02 -2.34
C SER A 332 24.53 2.41 -3.13
N LYS A 333 24.07 1.53 -4.02
CA LYS A 333 22.77 1.63 -4.65
C LYS A 333 21.95 0.37 -4.34
N HIS A 334 20.73 0.56 -3.87
CA HIS A 334 19.82 -0.53 -3.52
C HIS A 334 18.65 -0.53 -4.50
N SER A 335 18.19 -1.74 -4.82
CA SER A 335 16.91 -1.89 -5.53
C SER A 335 15.76 -1.33 -4.69
N THR A 336 14.68 -0.96 -5.35
CA THR A 336 13.41 -0.62 -4.69
C THR A 336 12.31 -1.49 -5.27
N VAL A 337 11.15 -1.51 -4.63
CA VAL A 337 10.02 -2.37 -5.05
C VAL A 337 9.46 -2.02 -6.42
N HIS A 338 9.55 -0.76 -6.84
CA HIS A 338 9.02 -0.29 -8.10
C HIS A 338 9.94 -0.52 -9.30
N TYR A 339 11.25 -0.59 -9.06
CA TYR A 339 12.26 -0.50 -10.11
C TYR A 339 13.24 -1.67 -10.01
N GLY A 340 12.69 -2.86 -10.25
CA GLY A 340 13.44 -4.06 -10.61
C GLY A 340 13.58 -4.24 -12.13
N ARG A 341 13.23 -3.24 -12.95
CA ARG A 341 13.67 -3.23 -14.34
C ARG A 341 15.10 -2.73 -14.33
N ASP A 342 16.04 -3.66 -14.25
CA ASP A 342 17.34 -3.50 -14.88
C ASP A 342 17.15 -4.02 -16.33
N THR A 343 17.05 -3.13 -17.33
CA THR A 343 16.76 -3.48 -18.75
C THR A 343 17.90 -4.22 -19.40
N ASN A 344 18.98 -4.52 -18.69
CA ASN A 344 20.05 -5.37 -19.18
C ASN A 344 19.65 -6.86 -19.31
N GLY A 345 18.35 -7.18 -19.38
CA GLY A 345 17.88 -8.57 -19.47
C GLY A 345 18.14 -9.40 -18.21
N ALA A 346 18.69 -8.79 -17.15
CA ALA A 346 18.97 -9.42 -15.86
C ALA A 346 17.80 -9.35 -14.87
N ALA A 347 16.65 -8.80 -15.28
CA ALA A 347 15.43 -8.73 -14.48
C ALA A 347 14.79 -10.12 -14.20
N GLN A 348 15.41 -11.22 -14.63
CA GLN A 348 14.97 -12.57 -14.23
C GLN A 348 15.55 -13.06 -12.90
N ASN A 349 16.55 -12.38 -12.30
CA ASN A 349 17.27 -12.90 -11.12
C ASN A 349 17.42 -11.97 -9.91
N ILE A 350 16.80 -10.78 -9.87
CA ILE A 350 16.77 -10.00 -8.61
C ILE A 350 15.72 -10.63 -7.69
N SER A 351 16.15 -11.64 -6.92
CA SER A 351 15.26 -12.40 -6.03
C SER A 351 14.87 -11.64 -4.76
N GLN A 352 15.52 -10.51 -4.44
CA GLN A 352 15.34 -9.80 -3.17
C GLN A 352 15.13 -8.28 -3.35
N LYS A 353 13.98 -7.78 -2.90
CA LYS A 353 13.67 -6.36 -2.79
C LYS A 353 14.63 -5.68 -1.81
N TYR A 354 15.15 -4.49 -2.16
CA TYR A 354 16.17 -3.74 -1.40
C TYR A 354 17.51 -4.43 -1.26
N GLN A 355 17.81 -5.37 -2.15
CA GLN A 355 19.16 -5.88 -2.31
C GLN A 355 20.12 -4.73 -2.66
N CYS A 356 21.28 -4.74 -2.02
CA CYS A 356 22.42 -3.92 -2.42
C CYS A 356 22.88 -4.38 -3.82
N LEU A 357 22.61 -3.57 -4.83
CA LEU A 357 22.94 -3.90 -6.23
C LEU A 357 24.42 -3.66 -6.51
N SER A 358 24.96 -2.59 -5.93
CA SER A 358 26.40 -2.34 -5.91
C SER A 358 26.78 -1.49 -4.71
N ARG A 359 27.95 -1.75 -4.16
CA ARG A 359 28.61 -0.94 -3.13
C ARG A 359 30.05 -0.76 -3.55
N TRP A 360 30.52 0.48 -3.63
CA TRP A 360 31.88 0.76 -4.07
C TRP A 360 32.52 1.84 -3.21
N LYS A 361 33.84 1.87 -3.19
CA LYS A 361 34.62 2.90 -2.51
C LYS A 361 34.61 4.19 -3.34
N ALA A 362 33.61 5.04 -3.08
CA ALA A 362 33.46 6.30 -3.80
C ALA A 362 34.47 7.36 -3.35
N HIS A 363 34.90 7.39 -2.09
CA HIS A 363 35.81 8.39 -1.53
C HIS A 363 36.75 7.78 -0.50
N ASP A 364 37.92 8.39 -0.29
CA ASP A 364 38.89 7.94 0.73
C ASP A 364 38.48 8.38 2.15
N ALA A 365 37.53 9.30 2.24
CA ALA A 365 37.01 9.85 3.48
C ALA A 365 35.46 9.87 3.50
N LYS A 366 34.86 10.52 4.49
CA LYS A 366 33.40 10.52 4.74
C LYS A 366 32.66 11.17 3.58
N ILE A 367 31.68 10.47 3.01
CA ILE A 367 30.70 11.08 2.11
C ILE A 367 29.73 11.88 2.98
N LEU A 368 29.57 13.17 2.67
CA LEU A 368 28.75 14.10 3.43
C LEU A 368 27.60 14.67 2.62
N SER A 369 27.69 14.61 1.29
CA SER A 369 26.63 15.08 0.41
C SER A 369 26.56 14.28 -0.89
N SER A 370 25.39 14.29 -1.51
CA SER A 370 25.21 13.76 -2.87
C SER A 370 24.13 14.52 -3.62
N ALA A 371 24.18 14.40 -4.95
CA ALA A 371 23.16 14.90 -5.85
C ALA A 371 23.01 13.98 -7.05
N THR A 372 21.86 14.04 -7.72
CA THR A 372 21.58 13.26 -8.94
C THR A 372 21.07 14.18 -10.03
N VAL A 373 21.47 13.94 -11.28
CA VAL A 373 20.98 14.70 -12.44
C VAL A 373 20.99 13.84 -13.69
N VAL A 374 20.07 14.11 -14.61
CA VAL A 374 20.14 13.59 -15.99
C VAL A 374 20.76 14.66 -16.88
N HIS A 375 21.89 14.36 -17.52
CA HIS A 375 22.60 15.29 -18.40
C HIS A 375 23.02 14.59 -19.69
N ASN A 376 22.60 15.10 -20.86
CA ASN A 376 22.88 14.50 -22.17
C ASN A 376 22.57 13.00 -22.25
N SER A 377 21.42 12.58 -21.72
CA SER A 377 20.99 11.18 -21.60
C SER A 377 21.79 10.30 -20.63
N ASP A 378 22.84 10.83 -20.00
CA ASP A 378 23.53 10.15 -18.90
C ASP A 378 22.80 10.41 -17.59
N GLN A 379 22.59 9.36 -16.81
CA GLN A 379 22.20 9.47 -15.41
C GLN A 379 23.47 9.62 -14.57
N LEU A 380 23.58 10.72 -13.84
CA LEU A 380 24.75 11.06 -13.04
C LEU A 380 24.41 11.03 -11.56
N PHE A 381 25.24 10.34 -10.79
CA PHE A 381 25.27 10.41 -9.34
C PHE A 381 26.55 11.13 -8.91
N LEU A 382 26.41 12.18 -8.11
CA LEU A 382 27.52 13.01 -7.64
C LEU A 382 27.70 12.81 -6.15
N THR A 383 28.93 12.63 -5.68
CA THR A 383 29.27 12.47 -4.27
C THR A 383 30.29 13.51 -3.85
N GLY A 384 30.11 14.09 -2.66
CA GLY A 384 30.99 15.08 -2.06
C GLY A 384 31.47 14.61 -0.70
N ALA A 385 32.77 14.76 -0.46
CA ALA A 385 33.40 14.23 0.74
C ALA A 385 34.42 15.19 1.39
N ASN A 386 34.80 14.86 2.63
CA ASN A 386 35.83 15.59 3.36
C ASN A 386 37.27 15.24 2.93
N ASP A 387 37.46 14.49 1.84
CA ASP A 387 38.73 14.37 1.12
C ASP A 387 38.98 15.54 0.14
N ASN A 388 38.12 16.57 0.19
CA ASN A 388 38.13 17.79 -0.62
C ASN A 388 37.78 17.54 -2.10
N THR A 389 37.08 16.45 -2.41
CA THR A 389 36.70 16.11 -3.78
C THR A 389 35.19 16.00 -3.97
N VAL A 390 34.76 16.30 -5.19
CA VAL A 390 33.47 15.89 -5.76
C VAL A 390 33.76 14.85 -6.84
N ARG A 391 33.13 13.69 -6.77
CA ARG A 391 33.24 12.65 -7.81
C ARG A 391 31.92 12.51 -8.55
N VAL A 392 32.02 12.42 -9.88
CA VAL A 392 30.87 12.30 -10.80
C VAL A 392 30.86 10.89 -11.38
N TRP A 393 29.79 10.16 -11.09
CA TRP A 393 29.61 8.77 -11.48
C TRP A 393 28.53 8.70 -12.55
N ARG A 394 28.85 8.12 -13.71
CA ARG A 394 27.85 7.72 -14.69
C ARG A 394 27.26 6.39 -14.27
N VAL A 395 25.95 6.39 -14.05
CA VAL A 395 25.21 5.23 -13.54
C VAL A 395 24.28 4.64 -14.58
N ASN A 396 24.62 4.80 -15.86
CA ASN A 396 23.80 4.35 -16.99
C ASN A 396 23.53 2.84 -16.93
N GLY A 397 22.25 2.53 -16.73
CA GLY A 397 21.58 1.28 -17.00
C GLY A 397 20.10 1.62 -16.99
N MET A 398 19.41 1.44 -18.13
CA MET A 398 18.03 1.83 -18.46
C MET A 398 17.87 3.04 -19.40
N PRO A 399 17.22 2.89 -20.58
CA PRO A 399 16.64 4.03 -21.27
C PRO A 399 15.48 4.59 -20.45
N SER A 400 15.39 5.92 -20.38
CA SER A 400 14.22 6.62 -19.87
C SER A 400 13.00 6.25 -20.71
N GLN A 401 11.98 5.65 -20.09
CA GLN A 401 10.63 5.74 -20.65
C GLN A 401 10.09 7.12 -20.33
N THR A 402 10.29 8.03 -21.28
CA THR A 402 9.34 9.13 -21.50
C THR A 402 8.10 8.49 -22.12
N GLU A 403 7.15 8.05 -21.30
CA GLU A 403 5.78 7.86 -21.79
C GLU A 403 5.09 9.23 -21.80
N ASP A 404 5.41 10.03 -22.82
CA ASP A 404 4.52 11.09 -23.29
C ASP A 404 3.35 10.41 -24.02
N GLY A 405 2.36 9.99 -23.23
CA GLY A 405 1.10 9.47 -23.72
C GLY A 405 0.07 10.59 -23.88
N THR A 406 0.22 11.45 -24.88
CA THR A 406 -0.91 12.24 -25.39
C THR A 406 -1.79 11.34 -26.25
N GLY A 407 -2.43 10.36 -25.60
CA GLY A 407 -3.50 9.56 -26.17
C GLY A 407 -4.85 10.29 -26.05
N PRO A 408 -5.88 9.88 -26.82
CA PRO A 408 -7.24 10.37 -26.63
C PRO A 408 -7.69 10.15 -25.17
N ALA A 409 -8.49 11.07 -24.63
CA ALA A 409 -8.97 11.03 -23.24
C ALA A 409 -9.64 9.69 -22.93
N GLU A 410 -8.91 8.81 -22.24
CA GLU A 410 -9.38 7.50 -21.84
C GLU A 410 -10.34 7.61 -20.65
N ASP A 411 -11.29 6.68 -20.54
CA ASP A 411 -12.22 6.61 -19.41
C ASP A 411 -11.44 6.53 -18.09
N MET A 412 -11.66 7.50 -17.19
CA MET A 412 -10.95 7.59 -15.91
C MET A 412 -11.09 6.33 -15.07
N MET A 413 -12.24 5.65 -15.13
CA MET A 413 -12.48 4.39 -14.40
C MET A 413 -11.53 3.30 -14.87
N ILE A 414 -11.31 3.19 -16.19
CA ILE A 414 -10.39 2.21 -16.79
C ILE A 414 -8.95 2.59 -16.48
N GLN A 415 -8.61 3.88 -16.50
CA GLN A 415 -7.27 4.35 -16.14
C GLN A 415 -6.94 4.02 -14.67
N SER A 416 -7.85 4.30 -13.74
CA SER A 416 -7.67 3.94 -12.34
C SER A 416 -7.60 2.43 -12.12
N LEU A 417 -8.41 1.64 -12.84
CA LEU A 417 -8.30 0.17 -12.79
C LEU A 417 -6.95 -0.32 -13.33
N ARG A 418 -6.44 0.26 -14.42
CA ARG A 418 -5.13 -0.09 -14.99
C ARG A 418 -4.01 0.15 -13.98
N GLU A 419 -4.02 1.30 -13.33
CA GLU A 419 -3.06 1.63 -12.28
C GLU A 419 -3.21 0.66 -11.10
N PHE A 420 -4.44 0.37 -10.68
CA PHE A 420 -4.69 -0.55 -9.56
C PHE A 420 -4.20 -1.98 -9.83
N ILE A 421 -4.36 -2.47 -11.07
CA ILE A 421 -3.90 -3.80 -11.52
C ILE A 421 -2.36 -3.87 -11.57
N SER A 422 -1.68 -2.75 -11.78
CA SER A 422 -0.21 -2.70 -11.83
C SER A 422 0.46 -3.05 -10.50
N TYR A 423 -0.24 -2.86 -9.37
CA TYR A 423 0.23 -3.27 -8.05
C TYR A 423 0.05 -4.78 -7.86
N LYS A 424 1.17 -5.48 -7.66
CA LYS A 424 1.23 -6.93 -7.42
C LYS A 424 0.80 -7.27 -5.99
N THR A 425 -0.46 -7.04 -5.66
CA THR A 425 -1.05 -7.19 -4.32
C THR A 425 -1.22 -8.67 -3.91
N VAL A 426 -0.16 -9.48 -3.98
CA VAL A 426 -0.21 -10.93 -3.74
C VAL A 426 0.01 -11.24 -2.25
N SER A 427 -1.07 -11.32 -1.47
CA SER A 427 -1.01 -11.45 0.01
C SER A 427 -0.35 -12.73 0.51
N SER A 428 -0.42 -13.82 -0.26
CA SER A 428 0.15 -15.12 0.12
C SER A 428 1.68 -15.18 0.07
N ARG A 429 2.33 -14.18 -0.52
CA ARG A 429 3.77 -14.15 -0.82
C ARG A 429 4.42 -12.94 -0.13
N PRO A 430 5.22 -13.14 0.94
CA PRO A 430 5.81 -12.04 1.72
C PRO A 430 6.65 -11.05 0.92
N GLU A 431 7.23 -11.48 -0.21
CA GLU A 431 7.93 -10.58 -1.10
C GLU A 431 7.01 -9.50 -1.69
N PHE A 432 5.69 -9.67 -1.73
CA PHE A 432 4.75 -8.69 -2.28
C PHE A 432 4.09 -7.78 -1.23
N THR A 433 4.43 -7.91 0.07
CA THR A 433 3.84 -7.10 1.15
C THR A 433 3.83 -5.60 0.86
N GLU A 434 4.92 -5.07 0.30
CA GLU A 434 5.01 -3.64 -0.02
C GLU A 434 4.16 -3.24 -1.24
N ASP A 435 4.02 -4.12 -2.22
CA ASP A 435 3.09 -3.90 -3.35
C ASP A 435 1.64 -3.93 -2.86
N CYS A 436 1.33 -4.78 -1.86
CA CYS A 436 0.05 -4.77 -1.17
C CYS A 436 -0.22 -3.43 -0.47
N ARG A 437 0.76 -2.89 0.28
CA ARG A 437 0.64 -1.57 0.94
C ARG A 437 0.45 -0.45 -0.09
N LYS A 438 1.22 -0.46 -1.18
CA LYS A 438 1.10 0.51 -2.28
C LYS A 438 -0.26 0.47 -2.95
N GLY A 439 -0.77 -0.74 -3.23
CA GLY A 439 -2.12 -0.92 -3.75
C GLY A 439 -3.19 -0.35 -2.82
N ALA A 440 -3.02 -0.54 -1.50
CA ALA A 440 -3.91 0.02 -0.49
C ALA A 440 -3.82 1.56 -0.42
N THR A 441 -2.61 2.13 -0.40
CA THR A 441 -2.35 3.58 -0.44
C THR A 441 -2.95 4.23 -1.68
N PHE A 442 -2.72 3.63 -2.86
CA PHE A 442 -3.30 4.07 -4.12
C PHE A 442 -4.83 4.11 -4.01
N LEU A 443 -5.43 3.03 -3.52
CA LEU A 443 -6.87 2.92 -3.37
C LEU A 443 -7.40 3.97 -2.37
N GLY A 444 -6.76 4.16 -1.22
CA GLY A 444 -7.11 5.19 -0.24
C GLY A 444 -7.00 6.60 -0.81
N SER A 445 -5.92 6.90 -1.55
CA SER A 445 -5.74 8.19 -2.24
C SER A 445 -6.80 8.43 -3.31
N LEU A 446 -7.19 7.38 -4.04
CA LEU A 446 -8.26 7.44 -5.04
C LEU A 446 -9.63 7.70 -4.38
N PHE A 447 -9.94 7.01 -3.29
CA PHE A 447 -11.15 7.27 -2.49
C PHE A 447 -11.22 8.72 -2.03
N LYS A 448 -10.12 9.24 -1.46
CA LYS A 448 -10.03 10.62 -0.97
C LYS A 448 -10.23 11.64 -2.10
N ARG A 449 -9.54 11.45 -3.23
CA ARG A 449 -9.67 12.30 -4.42
C ARG A 449 -11.10 12.36 -4.95
N LEU A 450 -11.86 11.28 -4.81
CA LEU A 450 -13.26 11.20 -5.24
C LEU A 450 -14.26 11.66 -4.18
N GLY A 451 -13.80 12.14 -3.02
CA GLY A 451 -14.62 12.81 -2.00
C GLY A 451 -14.89 12.00 -0.72
N ALA A 452 -14.14 10.92 -0.45
CA ALA A 452 -14.28 10.16 0.79
C ALA A 452 -13.40 10.69 1.93
N GLN A 453 -13.85 10.49 3.16
CA GLN A 453 -12.98 10.43 4.34
C GLN A 453 -12.34 9.04 4.40
N VAL A 454 -11.02 8.94 4.56
CA VAL A 454 -10.28 7.67 4.45
C VAL A 454 -9.42 7.42 5.68
N GLU A 455 -9.42 6.17 6.16
CA GLU A 455 -8.51 5.69 7.20
C GLU A 455 -7.95 4.30 6.83
N MET A 456 -6.70 4.04 7.22
CA MET A 456 -6.01 2.76 6.97
C MET A 456 -6.00 1.96 8.27
N LEU A 457 -6.92 1.01 8.40
CA LEU A 457 -7.10 0.24 9.63
C LEU A 457 -6.08 -0.91 9.70
N SER A 458 -5.27 -0.95 10.74
CA SER A 458 -4.23 -1.97 10.96
C SER A 458 -4.31 -2.53 12.37
N THR A 459 -4.03 -3.83 12.55
CA THR A 459 -4.03 -4.49 13.86
C THR A 459 -2.65 -4.53 14.53
N GLY A 460 -1.69 -3.72 14.05
CA GLY A 460 -0.31 -3.70 14.56
C GLY A 460 0.53 -4.93 14.15
N SER A 461 -0.09 -5.93 13.52
CA SER A 461 0.57 -7.05 12.86
C SER A 461 1.14 -6.64 11.50
N LEU A 462 1.98 -7.50 10.90
CA LEU A 462 2.53 -7.29 9.55
C LEU A 462 1.49 -7.51 8.42
N HIS A 463 0.24 -7.85 8.76
CA HIS A 463 -0.85 -8.07 7.81
C HIS A 463 -1.29 -6.79 7.10
N ASN A 464 -1.68 -6.92 5.85
CA ASN A 464 -2.10 -5.81 5.00
C ASN A 464 -3.28 -5.02 5.63
N PRO A 465 -3.32 -3.69 5.49
CA PRO A 465 -4.31 -2.87 6.18
C PRO A 465 -5.68 -2.97 5.49
N VAL A 466 -6.74 -2.71 6.24
CA VAL A 466 -8.08 -2.55 5.67
C VAL A 466 -8.28 -1.08 5.30
N VAL A 467 -8.59 -0.80 4.04
CA VAL A 467 -8.92 0.55 3.57
C VAL A 467 -10.37 0.85 3.96
N TYR A 468 -10.55 1.74 4.93
CA TYR A 468 -11.85 2.31 5.29
C TYR A 468 -12.05 3.62 4.53
N ALA A 469 -13.17 3.76 3.84
CA ALA A 469 -13.53 5.01 3.17
C ALA A 469 -15.02 5.33 3.32
N LYS A 470 -15.35 6.52 3.82
CA LYS A 470 -16.72 6.98 4.01
C LYS A 470 -17.04 8.13 3.06
N PHE A 471 -18.08 7.95 2.25
CA PHE A 471 -18.76 9.01 1.52
C PHE A 471 -20.01 9.43 2.29
N SER A 472 -20.15 10.73 2.55
CA SER A 472 -21.31 11.26 3.27
C SER A 472 -22.45 11.61 2.31
N GLY A 473 -23.65 11.13 2.61
CA GLY A 473 -24.86 11.49 1.86
C GLY A 473 -25.29 12.94 2.13
N LYS A 474 -26.31 13.42 1.41
CA LYS A 474 -26.85 14.79 1.55
C LYS A 474 -28.13 14.91 2.37
N LEU A 475 -28.75 13.78 2.75
CA LEU A 475 -30.07 13.81 3.42
C LEU A 475 -29.94 14.42 4.83
N GLU A 476 -30.83 15.37 5.15
CA GLU A 476 -30.86 16.03 6.46
C GLU A 476 -32.14 15.68 7.26
N PRO A 477 -32.04 15.55 8.59
CA PRO A 477 -30.81 15.61 9.39
C PRO A 477 -29.94 14.34 9.22
N ALA A 478 -28.62 14.47 9.40
CA ALA A 478 -27.64 13.41 9.13
C ALA A 478 -27.94 12.06 9.82
N GLU A 479 -28.61 12.06 10.97
CA GLU A 479 -29.02 10.85 11.70
C GLU A 479 -30.08 10.02 10.98
N LYS A 480 -30.74 10.57 9.94
CA LYS A 480 -31.70 9.84 9.10
C LYS A 480 -31.05 9.17 7.88
N ARG A 481 -29.77 9.45 7.61
CA ARG A 481 -29.03 8.84 6.51
C ARG A 481 -28.83 7.36 6.84
N LYS A 482 -29.13 6.48 5.89
CA LYS A 482 -28.76 5.08 6.05
C LYS A 482 -27.27 4.92 5.83
N ARG A 483 -26.68 3.89 6.41
CA ARG A 483 -25.28 3.50 6.21
C ARG A 483 -25.21 2.18 5.47
N ILE A 484 -24.65 2.22 4.26
CA ILE A 484 -24.50 1.05 3.40
C ILE A 484 -23.02 0.69 3.35
N LEU A 485 -22.67 -0.48 3.88
CA LEU A 485 -21.32 -0.99 3.87
C LEU A 485 -21.09 -1.78 2.57
N PHE A 486 -20.13 -1.35 1.76
CA PHE A 486 -19.60 -2.11 0.63
C PHE A 486 -18.31 -2.82 1.05
N TYR A 487 -18.28 -4.14 0.90
CA TYR A 487 -17.10 -4.96 1.14
C TYR A 487 -16.46 -5.42 -0.18
N GLY A 488 -15.13 -5.46 -0.20
CA GLY A 488 -14.31 -6.09 -1.24
C GLY A 488 -12.89 -6.38 -0.74
N HIS A 489 -12.02 -6.89 -1.62
CA HIS A 489 -10.60 -7.09 -1.31
C HIS A 489 -9.69 -6.66 -2.46
N TYR A 490 -8.51 -6.14 -2.13
CA TYR A 490 -7.54 -5.70 -3.13
C TYR A 490 -6.39 -6.67 -3.35
N ASP A 491 -6.23 -7.68 -2.49
CA ASP A 491 -5.25 -8.73 -2.69
C ASP A 491 -5.70 -9.75 -3.73
N VAL A 492 -4.73 -10.41 -4.36
CA VAL A 492 -4.94 -11.31 -5.50
C VAL A 492 -4.08 -12.56 -5.36
N VAL A 493 -4.50 -13.66 -5.98
CA VAL A 493 -3.66 -14.86 -6.06
C VAL A 493 -2.39 -14.64 -6.91
N PRO A 494 -1.30 -15.40 -6.68
CA PRO A 494 -0.10 -15.30 -7.50
C PRO A 494 -0.36 -15.48 -9.00
N ALA A 495 0.35 -14.73 -9.82
CA ALA A 495 0.42 -14.92 -11.28
C ALA A 495 1.82 -14.58 -11.77
N ASP A 496 2.35 -15.34 -12.72
CA ASP A 496 3.60 -15.04 -13.40
C ASP A 496 3.55 -15.50 -14.88
N MET A 497 4.52 -15.04 -15.66
CA MET A 497 4.66 -15.42 -17.07
C MET A 497 5.42 -16.75 -17.24
N LYS A 498 5.56 -17.58 -16.19
CA LYS A 498 6.36 -18.82 -16.29
C LYS A 498 5.49 -19.94 -16.86
N GLY A 499 5.88 -20.42 -18.05
CA GLY A 499 5.06 -21.32 -18.88
C GLY A 499 4.12 -20.52 -19.79
N ASP A 500 3.77 -21.04 -20.96
CA ASP A 500 2.93 -20.38 -22.00
C ASP A 500 1.46 -20.14 -21.56
N ASN A 501 1.22 -19.94 -20.27
CA ASN A 501 -0.07 -19.92 -19.62
C ASN A 501 -0.74 -18.53 -19.69
N TRP A 502 0.01 -17.44 -19.55
CA TRP A 502 -0.47 -16.06 -19.71
C TRP A 502 -0.09 -15.50 -21.08
N GLN A 503 -1.08 -14.92 -21.79
CA GLN A 503 -0.86 -14.33 -23.11
C GLN A 503 -0.27 -12.91 -23.04
N THR A 504 -0.50 -12.21 -21.92
CA THR A 504 0.02 -10.88 -21.62
C THR A 504 0.46 -10.84 -20.16
N ASP A 505 1.35 -9.91 -19.80
CA ASP A 505 1.75 -9.71 -18.40
C ASP A 505 0.52 -9.56 -17.49
N PRO A 506 0.34 -10.45 -16.48
CA PRO A 506 -0.84 -10.44 -15.62
C PRO A 506 -1.05 -9.14 -14.86
N PHE A 507 0.01 -8.35 -14.63
CA PHE A 507 -0.07 -7.07 -13.92
C PHE A 507 0.00 -5.87 -14.86
N LYS A 508 -0.23 -6.07 -16.16
CA LYS A 508 -0.44 -4.99 -17.13
C LYS A 508 -1.81 -5.15 -17.75
N LEU A 509 -2.76 -4.31 -17.33
CA LEU A 509 -4.13 -4.38 -17.85
C LEU A 509 -4.14 -4.21 -19.37
N SER A 510 -4.71 -5.18 -20.08
CA SER A 510 -4.80 -5.16 -21.54
C SER A 510 -6.24 -5.41 -22.02
N GLY A 511 -6.68 -4.67 -23.04
CA GLY A 511 -8.00 -4.84 -23.64
C GLY A 511 -7.95 -5.71 -24.88
N ARG A 512 -8.84 -6.71 -24.98
CA ARG A 512 -9.01 -7.53 -26.18
C ARG A 512 -10.44 -8.06 -26.29
N ASP A 513 -11.03 -7.95 -27.49
CA ASP A 513 -12.35 -8.51 -27.83
C ASP A 513 -13.48 -8.14 -26.86
N GLY A 514 -13.45 -6.91 -26.33
CA GLY A 514 -14.44 -6.43 -25.36
C GLY A 514 -14.22 -6.91 -23.92
N TYR A 515 -13.10 -7.55 -23.65
CA TYR A 515 -12.64 -7.96 -22.32
C TYR A 515 -11.40 -7.17 -21.90
N LEU A 516 -11.27 -6.98 -20.59
CA LEU A 516 -10.07 -6.49 -19.93
C LEU A 516 -9.38 -7.69 -19.28
N TYR A 517 -8.10 -7.91 -19.57
CA TYR A 517 -7.29 -9.00 -19.04
C TYR A 517 -6.28 -8.45 -18.03
N GLY A 518 -6.18 -9.13 -16.89
CA GLY A 518 -5.25 -8.80 -15.81
C GLY A 518 -5.61 -9.53 -14.52
N ARG A 519 -4.61 -9.92 -13.72
CA ARG A 519 -4.84 -10.57 -12.43
C ARG A 519 -5.56 -9.61 -11.48
N GLY A 520 -6.71 -10.05 -10.99
CA GLY A 520 -7.60 -9.33 -10.08
C GLY A 520 -8.59 -8.40 -10.76
N VAL A 521 -8.66 -8.41 -12.11
CA VAL A 521 -9.62 -7.57 -12.84
C VAL A 521 -11.07 -7.96 -12.53
N SER A 522 -11.35 -9.25 -12.34
CA SER A 522 -12.65 -9.73 -11.88
C SER A 522 -12.65 -10.02 -10.37
N ASP A 523 -11.50 -10.37 -9.79
CA ASP A 523 -11.37 -10.83 -8.41
C ASP A 523 -10.26 -10.08 -7.62
N ASN A 524 -10.52 -8.91 -7.04
CA ASN A 524 -11.79 -8.20 -6.92
C ASN A 524 -11.66 -6.68 -7.24
N LYS A 525 -10.58 -6.28 -7.92
CA LYS A 525 -10.24 -4.87 -8.17
C LYS A 525 -11.24 -4.18 -9.10
N GLY A 526 -11.74 -4.85 -10.14
CA GLY A 526 -12.75 -4.30 -11.05
C GLY A 526 -14.06 -3.94 -10.35
N PRO A 527 -14.70 -4.87 -9.62
CA PRO A 527 -15.89 -4.59 -8.82
C PRO A 527 -15.73 -3.43 -7.83
N ILE A 528 -14.59 -3.33 -7.13
CA ILE A 528 -14.29 -2.20 -6.23
C ILE A 528 -14.32 -0.87 -6.99
N ILE A 529 -13.62 -0.79 -8.12
CA ILE A 529 -13.55 0.42 -8.95
C ILE A 529 -14.95 0.78 -9.50
N ALA A 530 -15.74 -0.20 -9.92
CA ALA A 530 -17.10 0.05 -10.40
C ALA A 530 -18.01 0.65 -9.30
N ALA A 531 -17.93 0.14 -8.07
CA ALA A 531 -18.69 0.66 -6.94
C ALA A 531 -18.22 2.06 -6.53
N LEU A 532 -16.90 2.31 -6.51
CA LEU A 532 -16.32 3.62 -6.20
C LEU A 532 -16.79 4.69 -7.19
N TYR A 533 -16.67 4.43 -8.49
CA TYR A 533 -17.11 5.40 -9.50
C TYR A 533 -18.64 5.60 -9.50
N ALA A 534 -19.42 4.58 -9.13
CA ALA A 534 -20.86 4.74 -8.95
C ALA A 534 -21.21 5.73 -7.84
N VAL A 535 -20.50 5.69 -6.71
CA VAL A 535 -20.68 6.67 -5.61
C VAL A 535 -20.19 8.05 -6.03
N SER A 536 -19.05 8.13 -6.71
CA SER A 536 -18.52 9.41 -7.20
C SER A 536 -19.49 10.11 -8.15
N ASP A 537 -20.12 9.38 -9.07
CA ASP A 537 -21.14 9.93 -9.96
C ASP A 537 -22.32 10.50 -9.17
N LEU A 538 -22.82 9.75 -8.18
CA LEU A 538 -23.94 10.20 -7.35
C LEU A 538 -23.59 11.44 -6.53
N LEU A 539 -22.35 11.57 -6.06
CA LEU A 539 -21.89 12.77 -5.36
C LEU A 539 -21.84 13.98 -6.29
N GLN A 540 -21.29 13.81 -7.50
CA GLN A 540 -21.23 14.87 -8.51
C GLN A 540 -22.63 15.33 -8.95
N GLU A 541 -23.55 14.38 -9.12
CA GLU A 541 -24.96 14.63 -9.42
C GLU A 541 -25.76 15.18 -8.22
N LYS A 542 -25.15 15.22 -7.03
CA LYS A 542 -25.83 15.52 -5.75
C LYS A 542 -27.07 14.63 -5.57
N ALA A 543 -26.96 13.34 -5.87
CA ALA A 543 -28.02 12.35 -5.82
C ALA A 543 -27.81 11.26 -4.75
N LEU A 544 -26.76 11.38 -3.94
CA LEU A 544 -26.47 10.45 -2.83
C LEU A 544 -27.14 10.90 -1.54
N ASP A 545 -28.20 10.23 -1.10
CA ASP A 545 -28.92 10.56 0.14
C ASP A 545 -28.32 9.86 1.37
N SER A 546 -27.82 8.63 1.20
CA SER A 546 -27.27 7.77 2.26
C SER A 546 -25.74 7.85 2.36
N ASP A 547 -25.19 7.49 3.52
CA ASP A 547 -23.75 7.33 3.72
C ASP A 547 -23.29 5.99 3.14
N ILE A 548 -22.22 5.99 2.33
CA ILE A 548 -21.61 4.77 1.77
C ILE A 548 -20.26 4.55 2.42
N ILE A 549 -20.07 3.38 3.02
CA ILE A 549 -18.85 3.00 3.73
C ILE A 549 -18.20 1.85 2.97
N PHE A 550 -16.98 2.04 2.49
CA PHE A 550 -16.15 1.00 1.91
C PHE A 550 -15.25 0.41 3.00
N VAL A 551 -15.20 -0.91 3.03
CA VAL A 551 -14.26 -1.68 3.86
C VAL A 551 -13.58 -2.67 2.93
N ILE A 552 -12.37 -2.33 2.47
CA ILE A 552 -11.62 -3.12 1.48
C ILE A 552 -10.38 -3.74 2.12
N GLU A 553 -10.32 -5.06 2.22
CA GLU A 553 -9.20 -5.76 2.86
C GLU A 553 -8.10 -6.21 1.88
N GLY A 554 -6.95 -6.62 2.42
CA GLY A 554 -5.80 -7.10 1.65
C GLY A 554 -5.32 -8.50 2.00
N GLU A 555 -6.18 -9.33 2.59
CA GLU A 555 -5.82 -10.69 3.05
C GLU A 555 -6.87 -11.76 2.69
N GLU A 556 -7.86 -11.49 1.82
CA GLU A 556 -8.98 -12.42 1.54
C GLU A 556 -8.46 -13.74 0.96
N GLU A 557 -7.57 -13.65 -0.04
CA GLU A 557 -6.92 -14.78 -0.71
C GLU A 557 -5.94 -15.53 0.20
N SER A 558 -5.77 -15.01 1.41
CA SER A 558 -4.92 -15.46 2.49
C SER A 558 -5.71 -15.83 3.75
N GLY A 559 -7.04 -15.92 3.66
CA GLY A 559 -7.94 -16.31 4.74
C GLY A 559 -8.43 -15.17 5.63
N SER A 560 -8.44 -13.94 5.12
CA SER A 560 -8.86 -12.70 5.81
C SER A 560 -8.19 -12.48 7.17
N ARG A 561 -6.87 -12.72 7.24
CA ARG A 561 -6.10 -12.61 8.49
C ARG A 561 -6.11 -11.18 9.02
N GLY A 562 -6.45 -11.02 10.31
CA GLY A 562 -6.52 -9.71 10.97
C GLY A 562 -7.74 -8.88 10.60
N PHE A 563 -8.54 -9.26 9.59
CA PHE A 563 -9.73 -8.50 9.18
C PHE A 563 -10.75 -8.35 10.31
N ALA A 564 -11.15 -9.46 10.94
CA ALA A 564 -12.16 -9.43 11.99
C ALA A 564 -11.73 -8.59 13.21
N GLU A 565 -10.43 -8.66 13.56
CA GLU A 565 -9.83 -7.84 14.62
C GLU A 565 -9.84 -6.35 14.23
N ALA A 566 -9.42 -6.01 13.02
CA ALA A 566 -9.43 -4.63 12.52
C ALA A 566 -10.84 -4.02 12.54
N ILE A 567 -11.87 -4.77 12.15
CA ILE A 567 -13.27 -4.30 12.19
C ILE A 567 -13.77 -4.15 13.62
N HIS A 568 -13.42 -5.09 14.51
CA HIS A 568 -13.83 -5.03 15.91
C HIS A 568 -13.24 -3.82 16.63
N ASP A 569 -11.93 -3.59 16.46
CA ASP A 569 -11.20 -2.49 17.10
C ASP A 569 -11.67 -1.11 16.61
N ASN A 570 -12.17 -1.03 15.38
CA ASN A 570 -12.62 0.21 14.75
C ASN A 570 -14.16 0.29 14.62
N LYS A 571 -14.90 -0.48 15.41
CA LYS A 571 -16.36 -0.52 15.35
C LYS A 571 -17.01 0.83 15.65
N GLU A 572 -16.42 1.62 16.55
CA GLU A 572 -16.91 2.97 16.86
C GLU A 572 -16.76 3.93 15.68
N LEU A 573 -15.64 3.83 14.94
CA LEU A 573 -15.39 4.61 13.74
C LEU A 573 -16.39 4.27 12.63
N ILE A 574 -16.62 2.97 12.38
CA ILE A 574 -17.56 2.49 11.35
C ILE A 574 -19.01 2.83 11.75
N GLY A 575 -19.34 2.67 13.03
CA GLY A 575 -20.65 2.91 13.60
C GLY A 575 -21.72 1.91 13.14
N HIS A 576 -22.99 2.30 13.22
CA HIS A 576 -24.11 1.44 12.81
C HIS A 576 -24.11 1.21 11.29
N ILE A 577 -24.61 0.07 10.84
CA ILE A 577 -24.78 -0.25 9.41
C ILE A 577 -26.21 -0.73 9.19
N ASP A 578 -26.88 -0.22 8.16
CA ASP A 578 -28.24 -0.65 7.78
C ASP A 578 -28.22 -1.81 6.78
N TYR A 579 -27.21 -1.85 5.91
CA TYR A 579 -27.11 -2.80 4.81
C TYR A 579 -25.65 -3.16 4.52
N VAL A 580 -25.37 -4.45 4.30
CA VAL A 580 -24.07 -4.92 3.80
C VAL A 580 -24.23 -5.36 2.35
N LEU A 581 -23.41 -4.80 1.47
CA LEU A 581 -23.36 -5.15 0.06
C LEU A 581 -21.98 -5.72 -0.25
N LEU A 582 -21.96 -6.91 -0.83
CA LEU A 582 -20.74 -7.59 -1.26
C LEU A 582 -20.77 -7.79 -2.77
N ALA A 583 -19.63 -7.63 -3.43
CA ALA A 583 -19.53 -7.82 -4.87
C ALA A 583 -18.31 -8.67 -5.26
N ASN A 584 -18.31 -9.94 -4.90
CA ASN A 584 -17.20 -10.85 -5.14
C ASN A 584 -17.68 -12.24 -5.60
N SER A 585 -18.29 -12.32 -6.78
CA SER A 585 -18.55 -13.61 -7.44
C SER A 585 -18.97 -13.46 -8.91
N TYR A 586 -19.40 -14.57 -9.50
CA TYR A 586 -19.62 -14.76 -10.93
C TYR A 586 -21.03 -15.24 -11.24
N TRP A 587 -21.52 -14.95 -12.44
CA TRP A 587 -22.72 -15.58 -12.97
C TRP A 587 -22.50 -17.08 -13.23
N LEU A 588 -23.60 -17.84 -13.32
CA LEU A 588 -23.54 -19.26 -13.67
C LEU A 588 -23.11 -19.51 -15.12
N ASP A 589 -23.34 -18.54 -16.00
CA ASP A 589 -22.93 -18.53 -17.39
C ASP A 589 -22.66 -17.10 -17.87
N ASP A 590 -22.34 -16.93 -19.16
CA ASP A 590 -21.91 -15.66 -19.72
C ASP A 590 -23.07 -14.77 -20.23
N GLU A 591 -24.32 -15.14 -19.95
CA GLU A 591 -25.47 -14.47 -20.56
C GLU A 591 -26.59 -14.10 -19.58
N VAL A 592 -26.83 -14.88 -18.51
CA VAL A 592 -27.93 -14.59 -17.56
C VAL A 592 -27.37 -14.00 -16.27
N PRO A 593 -27.79 -12.78 -15.91
CA PRO A 593 -27.46 -12.19 -14.61
C PRO A 593 -27.94 -13.03 -13.43
N CYS A 594 -27.11 -13.07 -12.38
CA CYS A 594 -27.41 -13.78 -11.15
C CYS A 594 -27.39 -12.83 -9.94
N LEU A 595 -28.03 -13.26 -8.85
CA LEU A 595 -27.89 -12.73 -7.51
C LEU A 595 -27.52 -13.88 -6.57
N THR A 596 -26.41 -13.76 -5.86
CA THR A 596 -25.97 -14.80 -4.93
C THR A 596 -26.64 -14.55 -3.58
N TYR A 597 -27.34 -15.58 -3.07
CA TYR A 597 -28.02 -15.51 -1.77
C TYR A 597 -27.53 -16.56 -0.78
N GLY A 598 -26.53 -17.36 -1.14
CA GLY A 598 -25.92 -18.27 -0.18
C GLY A 598 -24.56 -18.78 -0.62
N LEU A 599 -23.68 -18.93 0.36
CA LEU A 599 -22.31 -19.41 0.21
C LEU A 599 -22.09 -20.56 1.19
N ARG A 600 -21.27 -21.53 0.80
CA ARG A 600 -20.81 -22.55 1.73
C ARG A 600 -19.76 -21.98 2.66
N GLY A 601 -19.73 -22.49 3.89
CA GLY A 601 -18.58 -22.30 4.76
C GLY A 601 -17.48 -23.29 4.40
N VAL A 602 -16.29 -23.08 4.94
CA VAL A 602 -15.17 -24.01 4.81
C VAL A 602 -14.45 -24.15 6.14
N LEU A 603 -14.03 -25.37 6.44
CA LEU A 603 -13.16 -25.66 7.56
C LEU A 603 -12.01 -26.53 7.04
N HIS A 604 -10.79 -26.04 7.14
CA HIS A 604 -9.58 -26.81 6.88
C HIS A 604 -8.96 -27.26 8.20
N ALA A 605 -8.67 -28.55 8.30
CA ALA A 605 -8.03 -29.14 9.46
C ALA A 605 -6.93 -30.11 9.05
N THR A 606 -5.91 -30.19 9.89
CA THR A 606 -4.82 -31.16 9.78
C THR A 606 -4.85 -32.10 10.98
N VAL A 607 -4.97 -33.40 10.70
CA VAL A 607 -4.93 -34.47 11.70
C VAL A 607 -3.53 -35.09 11.67
N CYS A 608 -2.80 -35.03 12.78
CA CYS A 608 -1.43 -35.53 12.91
C CYS A 608 -1.36 -36.65 13.93
N ILE A 609 -0.59 -37.69 13.63
CA ILE A 609 -0.22 -38.74 14.58
C ILE A 609 1.30 -38.85 14.62
N ASP A 610 1.85 -38.77 15.82
CA ASP A 610 3.29 -38.75 16.09
C ASP A 610 3.69 -39.91 17.01
N SER A 611 4.76 -40.61 16.64
CA SER A 611 5.39 -41.62 17.48
C SER A 611 6.47 -41.03 18.38
N LYS A 612 6.70 -41.68 19.53
CA LYS A 612 7.87 -41.44 20.37
C LYS A 612 9.17 -41.97 19.76
N HIS A 613 9.07 -42.85 18.76
CA HIS A 613 10.20 -43.47 18.08
C HIS A 613 10.57 -42.69 16.82
N PRO A 614 11.85 -42.71 16.39
CA PRO A 614 12.23 -42.22 15.07
C PRO A 614 11.66 -43.12 13.98
N ASP A 615 11.83 -42.72 12.72
CA ASP A 615 11.56 -43.55 11.56
C ASP A 615 12.26 -44.93 11.68
N LEU A 616 11.52 -46.03 11.54
CA LEU A 616 12.01 -47.41 11.73
C LEU A 616 11.99 -48.25 10.44
N HIS A 617 12.78 -49.32 10.39
CA HIS A 617 12.81 -50.20 9.21
C HIS A 617 11.68 -51.23 9.29
N SER A 618 10.68 -51.12 8.42
CA SER A 618 9.44 -51.95 8.52
C SER A 618 9.68 -53.46 8.51
N GLY A 619 10.69 -53.96 7.79
CA GLY A 619 11.01 -55.40 7.78
C GLY A 619 11.73 -55.92 9.03
N VAL A 620 12.32 -55.03 9.84
CA VAL A 620 13.09 -55.38 11.05
C VAL A 620 12.27 -55.11 12.30
N ASP A 621 11.66 -53.92 12.34
CA ASP A 621 10.95 -53.39 13.51
C ASP A 621 9.43 -53.58 13.42
N GLY A 622 8.90 -53.89 12.23
CA GLY A 622 7.47 -54.12 12.02
C GLY A 622 6.98 -55.32 12.80
N SER A 623 6.08 -55.06 13.75
CA SER A 623 5.52 -56.06 14.63
C SER A 623 4.13 -55.64 15.13
N ASN A 624 3.33 -56.60 15.57
CA ASN A 624 2.02 -56.33 16.16
C ASN A 624 2.08 -55.60 17.52
N MET A 625 3.28 -55.43 18.09
CA MET A 625 3.49 -54.72 19.36
C MET A 625 3.75 -53.23 19.16
N LEU A 626 3.94 -52.77 17.93
CA LEU A 626 4.26 -51.38 17.62
C LEU A 626 3.04 -50.68 17.02
N SER A 627 2.67 -49.53 17.59
CA SER A 627 1.67 -48.64 16.99
C SER A 627 2.31 -47.81 15.88
N GLU A 628 1.86 -48.01 14.64
CA GLU A 628 2.40 -47.31 13.48
C GLU A 628 1.58 -46.05 13.15
N PRO A 629 2.16 -44.84 13.15
CA PRO A 629 1.42 -43.59 12.94
C PRO A 629 0.57 -43.54 11.67
N LEU A 630 1.09 -44.04 10.54
CA LEU A 630 0.33 -44.06 9.29
C LEU A 630 -0.87 -45.02 9.36
N THR A 631 -0.71 -46.17 10.02
CA THR A 631 -1.79 -47.14 10.21
C THR A 631 -2.88 -46.54 11.10
N ASP A 632 -2.51 -45.98 12.25
CA ASP A 632 -3.43 -45.31 13.15
C ASP A 632 -4.17 -44.16 12.44
N LEU A 633 -3.45 -43.34 11.66
CA LEU A 633 -4.04 -42.21 10.96
C LEU A 633 -5.03 -42.69 9.89
N THR A 634 -4.66 -43.73 9.14
CA THR A 634 -5.52 -44.31 8.10
C THR A 634 -6.79 -44.88 8.73
N LEU A 635 -6.66 -45.63 9.83
CA LEU A 635 -7.80 -46.17 10.57
C LEU A 635 -8.70 -45.05 11.10
N LEU A 636 -8.13 -44.03 11.73
CA LEU A 636 -8.87 -42.91 12.31
C LEU A 636 -9.61 -42.11 11.24
N VAL A 637 -8.90 -41.70 10.18
CA VAL A 637 -9.48 -40.90 9.09
C VAL A 637 -10.54 -41.71 8.32
N SER A 638 -10.41 -43.05 8.25
CA SER A 638 -11.43 -43.91 7.65
C SER A 638 -12.77 -43.87 8.39
N LYS A 639 -12.81 -43.47 9.67
CA LYS A 639 -14.03 -43.33 10.47
C LYS A 639 -14.86 -42.11 10.09
N LEU A 640 -14.25 -41.08 9.52
CA LEU A 640 -14.92 -39.82 9.19
C LEU A 640 -16.06 -40.00 8.18
N LYS A 641 -16.00 -41.04 7.33
CA LYS A 641 -17.01 -41.33 6.32
C LYS A 641 -17.37 -42.81 6.22
N ASP A 642 -18.61 -43.07 5.83
CA ASP A 642 -19.04 -44.41 5.43
C ASP A 642 -18.75 -44.71 3.93
N ARG A 643 -19.09 -45.93 3.49
CA ARG A 643 -18.93 -46.39 2.09
C ARG A 643 -19.82 -45.64 1.08
N LYS A 644 -20.81 -44.87 1.55
CA LYS A 644 -21.71 -44.04 0.75
C LYS A 644 -21.34 -42.56 0.81
N ASN A 645 -20.18 -42.20 1.37
CA ASN A 645 -19.71 -40.84 1.62
C ASN A 645 -20.54 -40.03 2.64
N HIS A 646 -21.34 -40.69 3.46
CA HIS A 646 -22.00 -40.06 4.60
C HIS A 646 -20.95 -39.74 5.68
N VAL A 647 -21.01 -38.54 6.27
CA VAL A 647 -20.06 -38.08 7.29
C VAL A 647 -20.51 -38.57 8.66
N ASN A 648 -19.64 -39.28 9.39
CA ASN A 648 -20.03 -39.94 10.64
C ASN A 648 -19.80 -39.10 11.91
N ILE A 649 -19.42 -37.83 11.76
CA ILE A 649 -19.21 -36.94 12.91
C ILE A 649 -20.57 -36.75 13.62
N PRO A 650 -20.69 -37.00 14.94
CA PRO A 650 -21.94 -36.84 15.67
C PRO A 650 -22.50 -35.42 15.54
N GLY A 651 -23.80 -35.34 15.28
CA GLY A 651 -24.52 -34.08 15.06
C GLY A 651 -24.11 -33.32 13.80
N PHE A 652 -23.36 -33.92 12.87
CA PHE A 652 -22.88 -33.22 11.67
C PHE A 652 -24.01 -32.70 10.77
N TYR A 653 -25.11 -33.46 10.68
CA TYR A 653 -26.26 -33.08 9.86
C TYR A 653 -27.34 -32.33 10.65
N ASP A 654 -27.12 -32.08 11.94
CA ASP A 654 -28.05 -31.34 12.77
C ASP A 654 -28.07 -29.88 12.34
N GLY A 655 -29.24 -29.24 12.41
CA GLY A 655 -29.41 -27.83 12.06
C GLY A 655 -29.47 -27.53 10.56
N ILE A 656 -29.19 -28.49 9.66
CA ILE A 656 -29.34 -28.28 8.20
C ILE A 656 -30.79 -27.90 7.89
N LEU A 657 -30.95 -26.75 7.24
CA LEU A 657 -32.27 -26.22 6.90
C LEU A 657 -32.99 -27.15 5.89
N PRO A 658 -34.30 -27.40 6.08
CA PRO A 658 -35.07 -28.19 5.13
C PRO A 658 -35.25 -27.45 3.80
N LEU A 659 -35.35 -28.22 2.70
CA LEU A 659 -35.63 -27.66 1.39
C LEU A 659 -37.04 -27.05 1.36
N THR A 660 -37.14 -25.75 1.08
CA THR A 660 -38.43 -25.08 0.91
C THR A 660 -38.93 -25.22 -0.53
N LYS A 661 -40.24 -25.09 -0.75
CA LYS A 661 -40.82 -25.12 -2.10
C LYS A 661 -40.28 -23.99 -3.00
N GLU A 662 -40.03 -22.82 -2.42
CA GLU A 662 -39.46 -21.68 -3.15
C GLU A 662 -38.00 -21.94 -3.55
N GLU A 663 -37.20 -22.54 -2.67
CA GLU A 663 -35.83 -22.93 -3.00
C GLU A 663 -35.81 -24.01 -4.09
N ASP A 664 -36.72 -25.00 -4.03
CA ASP A 664 -36.84 -26.06 -5.04
C ASP A 664 -37.17 -25.51 -6.44
N LEU A 665 -38.10 -24.55 -6.53
CA LEU A 665 -38.45 -23.87 -7.79
C LEU A 665 -37.27 -23.09 -8.38
N ARG A 666 -36.42 -22.47 -7.56
CA ARG A 666 -35.22 -21.78 -8.06
C ARG A 666 -34.25 -22.76 -8.72
N TYR A 667 -34.09 -23.96 -8.15
CA TYR A 667 -33.28 -25.00 -8.79
C TYR A 667 -33.88 -25.51 -10.10
N ASP A 668 -35.21 -25.59 -10.21
CA ASP A 668 -35.88 -25.90 -11.48
C ASP A 668 -35.56 -24.85 -12.54
N ASP A 669 -35.70 -23.58 -12.21
CA ASP A 669 -35.39 -22.47 -13.12
C ASP A 669 -33.92 -22.52 -13.58
N ILE A 670 -32.98 -22.71 -12.65
CA ILE A 670 -31.54 -22.80 -12.96
C ILE A 670 -31.24 -24.00 -13.86
N ALA A 671 -31.73 -25.19 -13.50
CA ALA A 671 -31.46 -26.42 -14.25
C ALA A 671 -32.04 -26.36 -15.67
N ASN A 672 -33.24 -25.80 -15.82
CA ASN A 672 -33.85 -25.54 -17.13
C ASN A 672 -32.95 -24.67 -18.01
N ILE A 673 -32.36 -23.61 -17.46
CA ILE A 673 -31.55 -22.65 -18.20
C ILE A 673 -30.22 -23.26 -18.64
N LEU A 674 -29.54 -23.92 -17.71
CA LEU A 674 -28.25 -24.55 -17.97
C LEU A 674 -28.35 -25.68 -19.01
N ILE A 675 -29.46 -26.43 -19.04
CA ILE A 675 -29.69 -27.47 -20.04
C ILE A 675 -30.09 -26.91 -21.39
N ARG A 676 -30.97 -25.90 -21.43
CA ARG A 676 -31.35 -25.24 -22.70
C ARG A 676 -30.12 -24.72 -23.43
N ARG A 677 -29.15 -24.17 -22.69
CA ARG A 677 -27.91 -23.62 -23.26
C ARG A 677 -26.89 -24.68 -23.60
N ASN A 678 -26.72 -25.67 -22.74
CA ASN A 678 -25.81 -26.77 -22.98
C ASN A 678 -26.51 -28.11 -22.73
N PRO A 679 -27.15 -28.70 -23.76
CA PRO A 679 -27.83 -29.98 -23.65
C PRO A 679 -26.90 -31.14 -23.24
N ALA A 680 -25.58 -30.98 -23.35
CA ALA A 680 -24.60 -31.97 -22.90
C ALA A 680 -24.51 -32.09 -21.36
N ASN A 681 -25.11 -31.17 -20.61
CA ASN A 681 -25.18 -31.22 -19.14
C ASN A 681 -26.06 -32.38 -18.61
N GLY A 682 -26.73 -33.12 -19.50
CA GLY A 682 -27.50 -34.30 -19.16
C GLY A 682 -28.94 -34.01 -18.71
N PRO A 683 -29.62 -34.97 -18.07
CA PRO A 683 -31.02 -34.82 -17.67
C PRO A 683 -31.24 -33.76 -16.59
N ILE A 684 -32.35 -33.02 -16.67
CA ILE A 684 -32.68 -31.92 -15.74
C ILE A 684 -32.71 -32.32 -14.27
N GLU A 685 -33.33 -33.46 -13.96
CA GLU A 685 -33.38 -33.97 -12.59
C GLU A 685 -32.02 -34.43 -12.06
N ALA A 686 -31.10 -34.81 -12.93
CA ALA A 686 -29.73 -35.16 -12.52
C ALA A 686 -28.92 -33.90 -12.23
N LEU A 687 -29.05 -32.87 -13.08
CA LEU A 687 -28.39 -31.57 -12.88
C LEU A 687 -28.92 -30.87 -11.64
N LYS A 688 -30.24 -30.79 -11.44
CA LYS A 688 -30.88 -30.24 -10.24
C LYS A 688 -30.32 -30.89 -8.96
N ARG A 689 -30.31 -32.23 -8.90
CA ARG A 689 -29.72 -32.96 -7.77
C ARG A 689 -28.24 -32.68 -7.57
N SER A 690 -27.47 -32.57 -8.65
CA SER A 690 -26.04 -32.23 -8.58
C SER A 690 -25.81 -30.81 -8.01
N LEU A 691 -26.59 -29.82 -8.46
CA LEU A 691 -26.53 -28.45 -7.95
C LEU A 691 -26.87 -28.40 -6.46
N MET A 692 -27.95 -29.07 -6.04
CA MET A 692 -28.31 -29.18 -4.63
C MET A 692 -27.18 -29.83 -3.81
N ALA A 693 -26.61 -30.95 -4.29
CA ALA A 693 -25.48 -31.61 -3.62
C ALA A 693 -24.23 -30.73 -3.52
N ARG A 694 -24.06 -29.74 -4.42
CA ARG A 694 -22.93 -28.80 -4.45
C ARG A 694 -23.16 -27.50 -3.68
N TRP A 695 -24.41 -27.12 -3.42
CA TRP A 695 -24.72 -25.82 -2.82
C TRP A 695 -25.37 -25.91 -1.46
N ARG A 696 -26.18 -26.95 -1.19
CA ARG A 696 -26.99 -27.06 0.04
C ARG A 696 -26.69 -28.24 0.96
N GLU A 697 -25.97 -29.26 0.49
CA GLU A 697 -25.54 -30.38 1.36
C GLU A 697 -24.14 -30.11 1.94
N PRO A 698 -23.82 -30.48 3.19
CA PRO A 698 -22.44 -30.40 3.64
C PRO A 698 -21.61 -31.54 3.06
N ASN A 699 -20.29 -31.36 2.99
CA ASN A 699 -19.39 -32.45 2.63
C ASN A 699 -18.10 -32.42 3.45
N LEU A 700 -17.41 -33.56 3.46
CA LEU A 700 -16.05 -33.68 3.98
C LEU A 700 -15.18 -34.19 2.83
N THR A 701 -13.93 -33.78 2.72
CA THR A 701 -12.96 -34.31 1.75
C THR A 701 -11.63 -34.56 2.43
N ILE A 702 -11.03 -35.72 2.17
CA ILE A 702 -9.66 -36.03 2.58
C ILE A 702 -8.77 -35.74 1.37
N HIS A 703 -7.81 -34.84 1.51
CA HIS A 703 -7.04 -34.33 0.38
C HIS A 703 -5.76 -35.11 0.13
N ARG A 704 -4.97 -35.32 1.19
CA ARG A 704 -3.66 -35.95 1.10
C ARG A 704 -3.27 -36.56 2.44
N TYR A 705 -2.38 -37.54 2.34
CA TYR A 705 -1.63 -38.11 3.46
C TYR A 705 -0.15 -37.76 3.25
N ASN A 706 0.54 -37.32 4.29
CA ASN A 706 1.99 -37.13 4.28
C ASN A 706 2.61 -37.91 5.43
N VAL A 707 3.84 -38.38 5.25
CA VAL A 707 4.60 -39.10 6.27
C VAL A 707 6.04 -38.59 6.36
N SER A 708 6.71 -38.83 7.49
CA SER A 708 8.15 -38.62 7.63
C SER A 708 8.96 -39.72 6.95
N GLY A 709 10.23 -39.39 6.65
CA GLY A 709 11.21 -40.31 6.11
C GLY A 709 11.22 -40.38 4.58
N PRO A 710 12.24 -41.05 4.01
CA PRO A 710 12.35 -41.23 2.56
C PRO A 710 11.35 -42.26 2.05
N ASP A 711 11.04 -42.20 0.74
CA ASP A 711 10.22 -43.21 0.08
C ASP A 711 10.86 -44.61 0.21
N GLY A 712 10.17 -45.58 0.81
CA GLY A 712 10.69 -46.93 1.01
C GLY A 712 9.96 -47.76 2.06
N SER A 713 10.55 -48.90 2.44
CA SER A 713 10.01 -49.85 3.43
C SER A 713 10.24 -49.36 4.88
N LEU A 714 9.58 -48.27 5.26
CA LEU A 714 9.74 -47.59 6.54
C LEU A 714 8.44 -47.58 7.36
N ILE A 715 8.56 -47.59 8.69
CA ILE A 715 7.52 -47.18 9.62
C ILE A 715 7.81 -45.73 10.00
N SER A 716 7.06 -44.80 9.41
CA SER A 716 7.25 -43.37 9.64
C SER A 716 6.87 -42.97 11.06
N SER A 717 7.70 -42.16 11.72
CA SER A 717 7.42 -41.61 13.05
C SER A 717 6.33 -40.55 13.05
N HIS A 718 6.02 -39.96 11.91
CA HIS A 718 5.02 -38.91 11.76
C HIS A 718 4.11 -39.21 10.56
N ALA A 719 2.81 -39.04 10.75
CA ALA A 719 1.82 -39.11 9.68
C ALA A 719 0.79 -37.98 9.82
N THR A 720 0.41 -37.36 8.71
CA THR A 720 -0.61 -36.30 8.69
C THR A 720 -1.62 -36.49 7.57
N ALA A 721 -2.88 -36.10 7.83
CA ALA A 721 -3.93 -36.00 6.84
C ALA A 721 -4.52 -34.60 6.82
N ASN A 722 -4.64 -34.00 5.64
CA ASN A 722 -5.36 -32.74 5.46
C ASN A 722 -6.80 -33.03 5.05
N VAL A 723 -7.75 -32.50 5.80
CA VAL A 723 -9.18 -32.62 5.54
C VAL A 723 -9.81 -31.25 5.37
N SER A 724 -10.81 -31.16 4.50
CA SER A 724 -11.71 -30.01 4.44
C SER A 724 -13.15 -30.43 4.68
N ILE A 725 -13.92 -29.54 5.28
CA ILE A 725 -15.36 -29.68 5.47
C ILE A 725 -16.02 -28.47 4.83
N ARG A 726 -16.95 -28.71 3.90
CA ARG A 726 -17.85 -27.68 3.39
C ARG A 726 -19.09 -27.63 4.26
N LEU A 727 -19.31 -26.48 4.87
CA LEU A 727 -20.42 -26.21 5.78
C LEU A 727 -21.57 -25.57 5.01
N VAL A 728 -22.80 -25.78 5.48
CA VAL A 728 -24.00 -25.18 4.91
C VAL A 728 -24.79 -24.44 5.98
N PRO A 729 -25.64 -23.47 5.58
CA PRO A 729 -26.43 -22.68 6.52
C PRO A 729 -27.21 -23.56 7.51
N GLY A 730 -27.16 -23.20 8.78
CA GLY A 730 -27.65 -24.01 9.89
C GLY A 730 -26.55 -24.74 10.68
N GLN A 731 -25.31 -24.77 10.16
CA GLN A 731 -24.14 -25.27 10.88
C GLN A 731 -23.26 -24.11 11.37
N GLU A 732 -23.02 -24.04 12.68
CA GLU A 732 -22.05 -23.10 13.26
C GLU A 732 -20.64 -23.70 13.25
N VAL A 733 -19.66 -22.97 12.73
CA VAL A 733 -18.31 -23.50 12.45
C VAL A 733 -17.60 -23.99 13.71
N ASP A 734 -17.75 -23.27 14.82
CA ASP A 734 -17.08 -23.61 16.08
C ASP A 734 -17.69 -24.87 16.73
N GLU A 735 -18.98 -25.13 16.52
CA GLU A 735 -19.61 -26.39 16.93
C GLU A 735 -19.11 -27.57 16.10
N VAL A 736 -18.96 -27.41 14.78
CA VAL A 736 -18.40 -28.46 13.93
C VAL A 736 -16.94 -28.74 14.26
N ILE A 737 -16.14 -27.70 14.58
CA ILE A 737 -14.76 -27.86 15.07
C ILE A 737 -14.74 -28.68 16.36
N LYS A 738 -15.63 -28.36 17.31
CA LYS A 738 -15.76 -29.08 18.58
C LYS A 738 -16.13 -30.55 18.35
N ASN A 739 -17.15 -30.81 17.54
CA ASN A 739 -17.64 -32.16 17.26
C ASN A 739 -16.59 -33.00 16.51
N LEU A 740 -15.89 -32.42 15.53
CA LEU A 740 -14.78 -33.08 14.83
C LEU A 740 -13.66 -33.47 15.81
N LYS A 741 -13.25 -32.54 16.69
CA LYS A 741 -12.19 -32.79 17.67
C LYS A 741 -12.59 -33.85 18.68
N SER A 742 -13.82 -33.82 19.19
CA SER A 742 -14.34 -34.84 20.11
C SER A 742 -14.40 -36.21 19.43
N PHE A 743 -15.02 -36.30 18.25
CA PHE A 743 -15.15 -37.56 17.50
C PHE A 743 -13.79 -38.21 17.23
N LEU A 744 -12.81 -37.45 16.73
CA LEU A 744 -11.48 -37.99 16.44
C LEU A 744 -10.74 -38.45 17.70
N ARG A 745 -10.93 -37.77 18.83
CA ARG A 745 -10.31 -38.19 20.10
C ARG A 745 -10.96 -39.46 20.65
N GLU A 746 -12.29 -39.51 20.66
CA GLU A 746 -13.06 -40.67 21.14
C GLU A 746 -12.81 -41.92 20.28
N GLU A 747 -12.69 -41.79 18.95
CA GLU A 747 -12.30 -42.91 18.08
C GLU A 747 -10.85 -43.33 18.29
N TYR A 748 -9.94 -42.37 18.49
CA TYR A 748 -8.52 -42.66 18.70
C TYR A 748 -8.23 -43.35 20.04
N GLU A 749 -8.97 -42.99 21.10
CA GLU A 749 -8.87 -43.64 22.42
C GLU A 749 -9.16 -45.15 22.35
N GLN A 750 -9.97 -45.61 21.39
CA GLN A 750 -10.27 -47.03 21.19
C GLN A 750 -9.11 -47.82 20.57
N PHE A 751 -8.09 -47.16 20.03
CA PHE A 751 -6.98 -47.84 19.33
C PHE A 751 -5.92 -48.37 20.30
N GLU A 752 -5.94 -47.92 21.57
CA GLU A 752 -4.91 -48.25 22.57
C GLU A 752 -3.48 -48.00 22.06
N SER A 753 -3.32 -46.97 21.20
CA SER A 753 -2.06 -46.63 20.55
C SER A 753 -1.12 -45.86 21.49
N ASP A 754 0.18 -46.16 21.39
CA ASP A 754 1.26 -45.44 22.07
C ASP A 754 1.61 -44.08 21.41
N ASN A 755 1.01 -43.78 20.27
CA ASN A 755 1.26 -42.56 19.51
C ASN A 755 0.44 -41.37 20.05
N THR A 756 0.78 -40.15 19.62
CA THR A 756 0.10 -38.91 20.03
C THR A 756 -0.72 -38.32 18.89
N LEU A 757 -2.02 -38.09 19.13
CA LEU A 757 -2.92 -37.41 18.19
C LEU A 757 -2.92 -35.88 18.42
N THR A 758 -2.68 -35.12 17.35
CA THR A 758 -2.85 -33.65 17.33
C THR A 758 -3.82 -33.24 16.22
N ILE A 759 -4.76 -32.34 16.51
CA ILE A 759 -5.74 -31.83 15.54
C ILE A 759 -5.60 -30.31 15.45
N ARG A 760 -5.15 -29.81 14.30
CA ARG A 760 -4.96 -28.39 14.01
C ARG A 760 -6.08 -27.87 13.10
N ILE A 761 -6.57 -26.66 13.38
CA ILE A 761 -7.49 -25.96 12.49
C ILE A 761 -6.67 -24.91 11.74
N ASP A 762 -6.66 -25.02 10.41
CA ASP A 762 -5.78 -24.23 9.55
C ASP A 762 -6.50 -22.99 9.00
N ASN A 763 -7.79 -23.13 8.66
CA ASN A 763 -8.64 -22.04 8.18
C ASN A 763 -10.11 -22.34 8.50
N LYS A 764 -10.92 -21.32 8.77
CA LYS A 764 -12.37 -21.45 8.99
C LYS A 764 -13.15 -20.27 8.41
N ALA A 765 -14.29 -20.57 7.79
CA ALA A 765 -15.26 -19.61 7.29
C ALA A 765 -16.68 -20.15 7.52
N GLU A 766 -17.56 -19.30 8.03
CA GLU A 766 -18.96 -19.67 8.26
C GLU A 766 -19.76 -19.71 6.95
N PRO A 767 -20.77 -20.60 6.84
CA PRO A 767 -21.72 -20.54 5.73
C PRO A 767 -22.60 -19.30 5.85
N TRP A 768 -23.02 -18.76 4.70
CA TRP A 768 -23.90 -17.60 4.63
C TRP A 768 -25.18 -17.92 3.87
N LEU A 769 -26.30 -17.37 4.34
CA LEU A 769 -27.60 -17.43 3.68
C LEU A 769 -28.31 -16.09 3.82
N GLY A 770 -28.34 -15.34 2.73
CA GLY A 770 -29.16 -14.15 2.60
C GLY A 770 -30.66 -14.50 2.53
N VAL A 771 -31.50 -13.48 2.66
CA VAL A 771 -32.96 -13.60 2.61
C VAL A 771 -33.49 -12.99 1.32
N PRO A 772 -33.65 -13.79 0.24
CA PRO A 772 -34.31 -13.33 -0.98
C PRO A 772 -35.67 -12.68 -0.69
N GLY A 773 -35.93 -11.54 -1.32
CA GLY A 773 -37.17 -10.78 -1.14
C GLY A 773 -37.13 -9.73 -0.03
N ASN A 774 -36.07 -9.67 0.81
CA ASN A 774 -35.85 -8.52 1.68
C ASN A 774 -35.64 -7.22 0.86
N TYR A 775 -35.58 -6.06 1.52
CA TYR A 775 -35.52 -4.78 0.80
C TYR A 775 -34.26 -4.61 -0.07
N ILE A 776 -33.09 -5.06 0.40
CA ILE A 776 -31.83 -4.96 -0.36
C ILE A 776 -31.83 -5.90 -1.57
N PHE A 777 -32.29 -7.15 -1.44
CA PHE A 777 -32.38 -8.08 -2.58
C PHE A 777 -33.40 -7.62 -3.63
N ARG A 778 -34.53 -7.03 -3.23
CA ARG A 778 -35.49 -6.45 -4.19
C ARG A 778 -34.89 -5.25 -4.92
N THR A 779 -34.16 -4.40 -4.20
CA THR A 779 -33.47 -3.24 -4.78
C THR A 779 -32.40 -3.66 -5.78
N LEU A 780 -31.62 -4.70 -5.46
CA LEU A 780 -30.66 -5.30 -6.38
C LEU A 780 -31.32 -5.94 -7.60
N GLU A 781 -32.40 -6.71 -7.41
CA GLU A 781 -33.17 -7.33 -8.52
C GLU A 781 -33.63 -6.26 -9.50
N GLU A 782 -34.26 -5.19 -9.01
CA GLU A 782 -34.72 -4.07 -9.83
C GLU A 782 -33.56 -3.36 -10.55
N ALA A 783 -32.43 -3.15 -9.87
CA ALA A 783 -31.25 -2.51 -10.45
C ALA A 783 -30.62 -3.36 -11.56
N VAL A 784 -30.51 -4.68 -11.35
CA VAL A 784 -30.03 -5.63 -12.38
C VAL A 784 -30.96 -5.66 -13.58
N MET A 785 -32.29 -5.72 -13.35
CA MET A 785 -33.28 -5.70 -14.42
C MET A 785 -33.24 -4.38 -15.22
N ARG A 786 -32.97 -3.25 -14.56
CA ARG A 786 -32.82 -1.96 -15.23
C ARG A 786 -31.57 -1.91 -16.10
N ALA A 787 -30.44 -2.37 -15.58
CA ALA A 787 -29.17 -2.30 -16.28
C ALA A 787 -29.12 -3.23 -17.51
N TRP A 788 -29.62 -4.46 -17.37
CA TRP A 788 -29.56 -5.47 -18.43
C TRP A 788 -30.83 -5.54 -19.30
N GLY A 789 -31.90 -4.85 -18.91
CA GLY A 789 -33.22 -4.94 -19.53
C GLY A 789 -33.92 -6.28 -19.21
N PRO A 790 -35.23 -6.41 -19.48
CA PRO A 790 -35.86 -7.71 -19.52
C PRO A 790 -35.23 -8.50 -20.68
N THR A 791 -34.52 -9.58 -20.38
CA THR A 791 -33.98 -10.44 -21.45
C THR A 791 -35.16 -10.95 -22.28
N ALA A 792 -35.22 -10.54 -23.55
CA ALA A 792 -36.24 -11.00 -24.47
C ALA A 792 -36.19 -12.52 -24.55
N SER A 793 -37.31 -13.19 -24.29
CA SER A 793 -37.49 -14.56 -24.76
C SER A 793 -37.42 -14.52 -26.28
N GLU A 794 -36.41 -15.13 -26.89
CA GLU A 794 -36.49 -15.55 -28.29
C GLU A 794 -37.53 -16.68 -28.40
N ASP A 795 -38.80 -16.34 -28.22
CA ASP A 795 -39.96 -17.15 -28.62
C ASP A 795 -40.58 -16.55 -29.90
N SER A 796 -39.84 -15.74 -30.67
CA SER A 796 -40.22 -15.38 -32.05
C SER A 796 -39.78 -16.47 -33.02
N ASN A 797 -40.64 -17.48 -33.18
CA ASN A 797 -40.58 -18.53 -34.19
C ASN A 797 -39.98 -18.08 -35.53
N ASN A 798 -38.98 -18.82 -36.02
CA ASN A 798 -38.51 -18.79 -37.39
C ASN A 798 -39.67 -19.06 -38.35
N GLY A 799 -39.76 -18.24 -39.41
CA GLY A 799 -40.95 -18.09 -40.24
C GLY A 799 -41.41 -19.31 -41.04
N VAL A 800 -42.72 -19.32 -41.30
CA VAL A 800 -43.31 -19.68 -42.60
C VAL A 800 -44.50 -18.77 -42.82
N SER A 801 -44.48 -17.97 -43.88
CA SER A 801 -45.65 -17.24 -44.36
C SER A 801 -46.68 -18.22 -44.94
N VAL A 802 -47.79 -18.45 -44.23
CA VAL A 802 -49.01 -19.00 -44.82
C VAL A 802 -50.17 -18.11 -44.40
N ALA A 803 -50.88 -17.59 -45.40
CA ALA A 803 -52.03 -16.73 -45.23
C ALA A 803 -53.14 -17.40 -44.40
N LEU A 804 -53.67 -16.68 -43.40
CA LEU A 804 -54.90 -17.03 -42.67
C LEU A 804 -56.09 -16.25 -43.23
N PRO A 805 -57.31 -16.84 -43.31
CA PRO A 805 -58.54 -16.08 -43.34
C PRO A 805 -58.99 -15.70 -41.91
N PRO A 806 -59.86 -14.68 -41.74
CA PRO A 806 -60.09 -14.05 -40.45
C PRO A 806 -61.20 -14.75 -39.66
N ASN A 807 -60.93 -15.07 -38.40
CA ASN A 807 -61.86 -14.89 -37.27
C ASN A 807 -61.25 -15.44 -35.97
N GLY A 808 -61.33 -14.65 -34.90
CA GLY A 808 -61.41 -15.19 -33.53
C GLY A 808 -60.32 -14.74 -32.56
N THR A 809 -60.67 -13.69 -31.81
CA THR A 809 -60.38 -13.46 -30.38
C THR A 809 -58.94 -13.32 -29.90
N ASN A 810 -58.65 -12.07 -29.49
CA ASN A 810 -57.57 -11.64 -28.61
C ASN A 810 -57.37 -12.57 -27.40
N ASP A 811 -56.16 -13.08 -27.23
CA ASP A 811 -55.49 -13.09 -25.93
C ASP A 811 -53.99 -12.87 -26.20
N GLU A 812 -53.53 -11.64 -25.98
CA GLU A 812 -52.14 -11.24 -26.16
C GLU A 812 -51.29 -11.88 -25.06
N THR A 813 -50.52 -12.91 -25.40
CA THR A 813 -49.42 -13.40 -24.56
C THR A 813 -48.31 -12.36 -24.54
N ALA A 814 -48.36 -11.45 -23.55
CA ALA A 814 -47.24 -10.56 -23.25
C ALA A 814 -45.98 -11.40 -22.93
N PRO A 815 -44.79 -11.07 -23.48
CA PRO A 815 -43.57 -11.80 -23.22
C PRO A 815 -43.20 -11.73 -21.73
N LYS A 816 -42.97 -12.89 -21.09
CA LYS A 816 -42.57 -12.97 -19.68
C LYS A 816 -41.20 -12.31 -19.50
N THR A 817 -41.17 -11.16 -18.82
CA THR A 817 -39.93 -10.50 -18.37
C THR A 817 -39.13 -11.43 -17.46
N ARG A 818 -37.89 -11.75 -17.83
CA ARG A 818 -37.04 -12.70 -17.10
C ARG A 818 -36.22 -11.98 -16.02
N LYS A 819 -36.43 -12.38 -14.76
CA LYS A 819 -35.71 -11.91 -13.57
C LYS A 819 -34.29 -12.49 -13.50
N PRO A 820 -33.35 -11.87 -12.77
CA PRO A 820 -32.06 -12.49 -12.47
C PRO A 820 -32.25 -13.81 -11.70
N LEU A 821 -31.33 -14.75 -11.90
CA LEU A 821 -31.37 -16.02 -11.17
C LEU A 821 -30.84 -15.84 -9.74
N TYR A 822 -31.60 -16.30 -8.76
CA TYR A 822 -31.12 -16.41 -7.39
C TYR A 822 -30.32 -17.70 -7.24
N ILE A 823 -29.01 -17.57 -7.04
CA ILE A 823 -28.08 -18.70 -7.01
C ILE A 823 -27.43 -18.82 -5.64
N ARG A 824 -26.96 -20.04 -5.35
CA ARG A 824 -26.00 -20.30 -4.29
C ARG A 824 -24.68 -20.66 -4.92
N GLU A 825 -23.60 -20.53 -4.17
CA GLU A 825 -22.27 -20.87 -4.65
C GLU A 825 -21.56 -21.86 -3.72
N GLY A 826 -20.68 -22.66 -4.31
CA GLY A 826 -19.88 -23.63 -3.58
C GLY A 826 -18.64 -23.03 -2.91
N GLY A 827 -18.28 -21.79 -3.31
CA GLY A 827 -17.21 -21.00 -2.71
C GLY A 827 -17.56 -20.49 -1.32
N SER A 828 -16.59 -19.84 -0.68
CA SER A 828 -16.68 -19.30 0.66
C SER A 828 -16.09 -17.90 0.65
N ILE A 829 -16.78 -16.92 1.24
CA ILE A 829 -16.30 -15.56 1.40
C ILE A 829 -16.46 -15.24 2.89
N PRO A 830 -15.41 -15.42 3.71
CA PRO A 830 -15.52 -15.38 5.17
C PRO A 830 -16.18 -14.09 5.72
N PRO A 831 -15.89 -12.89 5.18
CA PRO A 831 -16.36 -11.64 5.78
C PRO A 831 -17.87 -11.41 5.75
N ILE A 832 -18.64 -11.92 4.79
CA ILE A 832 -20.05 -11.55 4.65
C ILE A 832 -20.89 -11.94 5.87
N ARG A 833 -20.68 -13.15 6.38
CA ARG A 833 -21.39 -13.64 7.57
C ARG A 833 -20.89 -12.98 8.84
N PHE A 834 -19.58 -12.72 8.92
CA PHE A 834 -18.98 -11.97 10.02
C PHE A 834 -19.56 -10.55 10.10
N LEU A 835 -19.59 -9.80 9.01
CA LEU A 835 -20.13 -8.43 8.96
C LEU A 835 -21.62 -8.39 9.30
N GLU A 836 -22.40 -9.35 8.82
CA GLU A 836 -23.83 -9.48 9.17
C GLU A 836 -24.02 -9.68 10.68
N LYS A 837 -23.23 -10.55 11.32
CA LYS A 837 -23.26 -10.76 12.78
C LYS A 837 -22.74 -9.54 13.55
N GLU A 838 -21.63 -8.95 13.12
CA GLU A 838 -20.93 -7.87 13.81
C GLU A 838 -21.77 -6.58 13.86
N PHE A 839 -22.45 -6.26 12.76
CA PHE A 839 -23.28 -5.06 12.65
C PHE A 839 -24.79 -5.31 12.77
N ASN A 840 -25.22 -6.58 12.86
CA ASN A 840 -26.63 -6.97 12.87
C ASN A 840 -27.42 -6.36 11.69
N ALA A 841 -26.83 -6.43 10.49
CA ALA A 841 -27.32 -5.77 9.29
C ALA A 841 -27.55 -6.79 8.15
N PRO A 842 -28.68 -6.73 7.42
CA PRO A 842 -28.94 -7.62 6.30
C PRO A 842 -27.89 -7.47 5.19
N ALA A 843 -27.36 -8.61 4.72
CA ALA A 843 -26.39 -8.65 3.64
C ALA A 843 -27.02 -9.08 2.29
N ALA A 844 -26.44 -8.61 1.19
CA ALA A 844 -26.69 -9.12 -0.15
C ALA A 844 -25.41 -9.16 -0.99
N HIS A 845 -25.37 -10.05 -1.98
CA HIS A 845 -24.19 -10.31 -2.80
C HIS A 845 -24.53 -10.18 -4.30
N LEU A 846 -23.87 -9.23 -4.96
CA LEU A 846 -23.95 -9.02 -6.41
C LEU A 846 -22.75 -9.66 -7.13
N PRO A 847 -22.97 -10.65 -8.01
CA PRO A 847 -21.93 -11.14 -8.90
C PRO A 847 -21.69 -10.16 -10.06
N CYS A 848 -20.46 -9.68 -10.21
CA CYS A 848 -20.06 -8.76 -11.27
C CYS A 848 -19.45 -9.48 -12.48
N GLY A 849 -18.76 -10.60 -12.23
CA GLY A 849 -18.08 -11.38 -13.26
C GLY A 849 -18.99 -12.41 -13.95
N GLN A 850 -18.46 -13.03 -14.99
CA GLN A 850 -19.08 -14.10 -15.77
C GLN A 850 -18.42 -15.45 -15.47
N ALA A 851 -19.07 -16.55 -15.85
CA ALA A 851 -18.50 -17.89 -15.63
C ALA A 851 -17.17 -18.10 -16.36
N SER A 852 -16.94 -17.42 -17.48
CA SER A 852 -15.70 -17.49 -18.27
C SER A 852 -14.63 -16.47 -17.89
N ASP A 853 -14.77 -15.75 -16.77
CA ASP A 853 -13.80 -14.74 -16.32
C ASP A 853 -12.52 -15.35 -15.75
N ALA A 854 -12.51 -16.67 -15.51
CA ALA A 854 -11.32 -17.44 -15.15
C ALA A 854 -10.59 -16.91 -13.90
N ALA A 855 -11.34 -16.49 -12.89
CA ALA A 855 -10.78 -16.13 -11.58
C ALA A 855 -9.91 -17.25 -11.02
N HIS A 856 -8.80 -16.85 -10.38
CA HIS A 856 -7.71 -17.71 -9.90
C HIS A 856 -6.92 -18.46 -10.98
N LEU A 857 -7.40 -18.48 -12.22
CA LEU A 857 -6.75 -19.15 -13.35
C LEU A 857 -5.99 -18.15 -14.21
N ASP A 858 -5.35 -18.66 -15.26
CA ASP A 858 -4.59 -17.86 -16.21
C ASP A 858 -5.50 -17.13 -17.18
N ASN A 859 -5.06 -15.94 -17.63
CA ASN A 859 -5.83 -15.04 -18.48
C ASN A 859 -7.16 -14.60 -17.86
N GLU A 860 -7.17 -14.40 -16.53
CA GLU A 860 -8.28 -13.77 -15.83
C GLU A 860 -8.72 -12.50 -16.57
N ARG A 861 -10.03 -12.36 -16.76
CA ARG A 861 -10.62 -11.31 -17.55
C ARG A 861 -11.94 -10.83 -16.97
N LEU A 862 -12.33 -9.61 -17.33
CA LEU A 862 -13.66 -9.09 -17.05
C LEU A 862 -14.19 -8.39 -18.30
N ARG A 863 -15.43 -8.70 -18.69
CA ARG A 863 -16.07 -8.04 -19.83
C ARG A 863 -16.28 -6.55 -19.53
N VAL A 864 -15.90 -5.67 -20.45
CA VAL A 864 -16.04 -4.21 -20.27
C VAL A 864 -17.49 -3.81 -19.98
N VAL A 865 -18.45 -4.45 -20.68
CA VAL A 865 -19.88 -4.23 -20.46
C VAL A 865 -20.29 -4.62 -19.04
N ASN A 866 -19.77 -5.73 -18.49
CA ASN A 866 -20.07 -6.15 -17.12
C ASN A 866 -19.55 -5.14 -16.10
N LEU A 867 -18.35 -4.61 -16.29
CA LEU A 867 -17.79 -3.55 -15.44
C LEU A 867 -18.68 -2.29 -15.46
N GLN A 868 -19.06 -1.82 -16.65
CA GLN A 868 -19.94 -0.65 -16.82
C GLN A 868 -21.33 -0.87 -16.22
N LYS A 869 -21.91 -2.06 -16.43
CA LYS A 869 -23.23 -2.42 -15.89
C LYS A 869 -23.19 -2.58 -14.37
N SER A 870 -22.08 -3.05 -13.81
CA SER A 870 -21.90 -3.12 -12.36
C SER A 870 -21.93 -1.72 -11.75
N ARG A 871 -21.23 -0.74 -12.35
CA ARG A 871 -21.30 0.68 -11.94
C ARG A 871 -22.74 1.23 -12.02
N GLU A 872 -23.49 0.92 -13.08
CA GLU A 872 -24.90 1.32 -13.22
C GLU A 872 -25.80 0.71 -12.12
N ILE A 873 -25.60 -0.58 -11.82
CA ILE A 873 -26.32 -1.30 -10.77
C ILE A 873 -26.02 -0.69 -9.41
N PHE A 874 -24.73 -0.51 -9.07
CA PHE A 874 -24.32 0.13 -7.81
C PHE A 874 -24.88 1.54 -7.68
N SER A 875 -24.84 2.35 -8.75
CA SER A 875 -25.41 3.70 -8.74
C SER A 875 -26.90 3.68 -8.44
N THR A 876 -27.64 2.72 -9.03
CA THR A 876 -29.07 2.56 -8.75
C THR A 876 -29.33 2.12 -7.31
N VAL A 877 -28.54 1.17 -6.79
CA VAL A 877 -28.67 0.65 -5.42
C VAL A 877 -28.35 1.73 -4.39
N PHE A 878 -27.19 2.39 -4.49
CA PHE A 878 -26.77 3.45 -3.56
C PHE A 878 -27.66 4.69 -3.61
N ARG A 879 -28.28 5.00 -4.76
CA ARG A 879 -29.27 6.09 -4.85
C ARG A 879 -30.58 5.73 -4.14
N LYS A 880 -31.00 4.46 -4.18
CA LYS A 880 -32.32 4.02 -3.69
C LYS A 880 -32.32 3.62 -2.22
N LEU A 881 -31.23 3.02 -1.74
CA LEU A 881 -31.08 2.62 -0.34
C LEU A 881 -30.78 3.85 0.52
#